data_AF-A0A834Y5I4-F1
#
_entry.id   AF-A0A834Y5I4-F1
#
_cell.length_a   1.000
_cell.length_b   1.000
_cell.length_c   1.000
_cell.angle_alpha   90.00
_cell.angle_beta   90.00
_cell.angle_gamma   90.00
#
_symmetry.space_group_name_H-M   'P 1'
#
loop_
_entity.id
_entity.type
_entity.pdbx_description
1 polymer ?
#
loop_
_entity_poly.entity_id
_entity_poly.type
_entity_poly.pdbx_seq_one_letter_code
_entity_poly.pdbx_strand_id
1 'polypeptide(L)'
;MYTLRIAEDDVVGRHYIATRKLKQGEIIVEELKALISGPQFGTFPVCLGCYDILSTDNSKACDKCGWPLCKNCKEHGEECKFTINYRGEKVVISDFGLPHPTYKCICVVRALALRKSDPNAYQKLMNLQGNYNENIATEEFAEVANFVKRFFKIEDIDVKEITKIVGILQTSQLLVRIASVDMSEQEICAVCNAPAQQKCSACKIIFYCSRQHQKYHWKEHAKKCKAFEIAEDDVVGRHYIATRKLKQGEIIVKELKALISGPQFGTFPVCLGCYDILSADNSKACDKCGWPLCKNCKDHGEECEFTINYRGEKVVISDFGLPHPTYKCICVVRALALRKSDPNAYQKLMNLQGNYNEDIATEEFIEVANFVKRFFKIEDIDVKEIAKIVGILQINGHEVPTTEPHHVAVYDIASYFEHNCQANCSKSFTNDGGIIIKTALPISKGEHITMCYTDPLWGVTNRRHHLKQTKYFDCNCERCQDPTEFGTHFNSLKCTNGDCGGSMLPSTFLIIDKNKPDYVCQKCKTSLSVDNVEDKLEKIGIELAEMKKNDIEVCKKFLNKYSKQLHDNHYYMVDVKMALSQIIGLQDGGLPAVNDDIINEKISLCKKLDELIQILAPAENRIRGLLLYEAHAAIAEYGRRQGQDQLKGMLVLAKKALEESYQLLRHEPEILPEGKIARIAFKNLNEIDMIIRTLCQNTANIL
;
A
#
# COMPACT_ATOMS: atom_id res chain seq x y z
N MET A 1 -2.84 -10.66 -43.53
CA MET A 1 -1.59 -9.92 -43.24
C MET A 1 -1.34 -9.99 -41.75
N TYR A 2 -0.15 -10.42 -41.32
CA TYR A 2 0.22 -10.41 -39.90
C TYR A 2 0.20 -8.98 -39.37
N THR A 3 -0.38 -8.75 -38.19
CA THR A 3 -0.47 -7.43 -37.53
C THR A 3 0.90 -6.79 -37.32
N LEU A 4 1.93 -7.63 -37.13
CA LEU A 4 3.31 -7.25 -36.92
C LEU A 4 4.20 -7.94 -37.97
N ARG A 5 5.29 -7.27 -38.37
CA ARG A 5 6.43 -7.87 -39.07
C ARG A 5 7.70 -7.67 -38.23
N ILE A 6 8.66 -8.58 -38.33
CA ILE A 6 9.95 -8.45 -37.67
C ILE A 6 10.85 -7.54 -38.52
N ALA A 7 11.59 -6.65 -37.87
CA ALA A 7 12.65 -5.86 -38.45
C ALA A 7 13.86 -5.85 -37.49
N GLU A 8 15.00 -5.40 -37.99
CA GLU A 8 16.26 -5.34 -37.25
C GLU A 8 16.95 -4.01 -37.55
N ASP A 9 17.53 -3.39 -36.52
CA ASP A 9 18.16 -2.07 -36.58
C ASP A 9 19.36 -2.05 -35.62
N ASP A 10 20.42 -1.31 -35.99
CA ASP A 10 21.70 -1.28 -35.27
C ASP A 10 21.60 -0.66 -33.86
N VAL A 11 20.53 0.11 -33.57
CA VAL A 11 20.33 0.81 -32.30
C VAL A 11 19.42 0.00 -31.36
N VAL A 12 18.34 -0.58 -31.87
CA VAL A 12 17.31 -1.27 -31.05
C VAL A 12 17.30 -2.79 -31.21
N GLY A 13 18.09 -3.36 -32.11
CA GLY A 13 18.10 -4.79 -32.41
C GLY A 13 16.82 -5.27 -33.10
N ARG A 14 16.47 -6.55 -32.91
CA ARG A 14 15.27 -7.16 -33.50
C ARG A 14 14.00 -6.62 -32.83
N HIS A 15 13.08 -6.06 -33.61
CA HIS A 15 11.86 -5.43 -33.13
C HIS A 15 10.65 -5.71 -34.04
N TYR A 16 9.44 -5.49 -33.52
CA TYR A 16 8.21 -5.60 -34.31
C TYR A 16 7.81 -4.25 -34.90
N ILE A 17 7.42 -4.25 -36.18
CA ILE A 17 6.83 -3.12 -36.88
C ILE A 17 5.37 -3.44 -37.17
N ALA A 18 4.46 -2.56 -36.77
CA ALA A 18 3.05 -2.67 -37.13
C ALA A 18 2.88 -2.54 -38.65
N THR A 19 2.22 -3.51 -39.27
CA THR A 19 1.96 -3.50 -40.73
C THR A 19 0.69 -2.73 -41.08
N ARG A 20 -0.08 -2.32 -40.06
CA ARG A 20 -1.30 -1.54 -40.17
C ARG A 20 -1.46 -0.64 -38.95
N LYS A 21 -2.44 0.26 -39.02
CA LYS A 21 -2.88 1.06 -37.87
C LYS A 21 -3.47 0.14 -36.78
N LEU A 22 -3.00 0.31 -35.55
CA LEU A 22 -3.47 -0.42 -34.36
C LEU A 22 -4.43 0.45 -33.56
N LYS A 23 -5.47 -0.14 -32.98
CA LYS A 23 -6.41 0.57 -32.09
C LYS A 23 -5.91 0.49 -30.65
N GLN A 24 -6.23 1.52 -29.86
CA GLN A 24 -5.99 1.49 -28.43
C GLN A 24 -6.76 0.33 -27.78
N GLY A 25 -6.07 -0.50 -26.99
CA GLY A 25 -6.64 -1.67 -26.32
C GLY A 25 -6.73 -2.94 -27.17
N GLU A 26 -6.23 -2.91 -28.42
CA GLU A 26 -6.19 -4.08 -29.29
C GLU A 26 -5.09 -5.08 -28.87
N ILE A 27 -5.43 -6.37 -28.77
CA ILE A 27 -4.46 -7.44 -28.54
C ILE A 27 -3.67 -7.66 -29.84
N ILE A 28 -2.37 -7.38 -29.81
CA ILE A 28 -1.49 -7.47 -30.99
C ILE A 28 -0.62 -8.74 -31.02
N VAL A 29 -0.37 -9.34 -29.86
CA VAL A 29 0.32 -10.62 -29.66
C VAL A 29 -0.34 -11.33 -28.49
N GLU A 30 -0.61 -12.62 -28.64
CA GLU A 30 -1.08 -13.49 -27.56
C GLU A 30 -0.18 -14.73 -27.54
N GLU A 31 0.58 -14.91 -26.46
CA GLU A 31 1.38 -16.11 -26.22
C GLU A 31 0.75 -16.91 -25.09
N LEU A 32 0.02 -17.97 -25.44
CA LEU A 32 -0.76 -18.75 -24.48
C LEU A 32 0.10 -19.65 -23.58
N LYS A 33 1.34 -19.94 -23.97
CA LYS A 33 2.25 -20.82 -23.22
C LYS A 33 3.71 -20.44 -23.48
N ALA A 34 4.48 -20.26 -22.41
CA ALA A 34 5.92 -20.10 -22.50
C ALA A 34 6.57 -21.36 -23.08
N LEU A 35 7.63 -21.20 -23.89
CA LEU A 35 8.42 -22.33 -24.40
C LEU A 35 8.97 -23.17 -23.24
N ILE A 36 9.44 -22.50 -22.18
CA ILE A 36 9.92 -23.10 -20.94
C ILE A 36 9.49 -22.19 -19.78
N SER A 37 9.11 -22.79 -18.67
CA SER A 37 8.95 -22.11 -17.39
C SER A 37 9.86 -22.77 -16.35
N GLY A 38 10.19 -22.07 -15.28
CA GLY A 38 10.99 -22.63 -14.19
C GLY A 38 11.33 -21.59 -13.12
N PRO A 39 11.88 -22.04 -11.99
CA PRO A 39 12.29 -21.18 -10.89
C PRO A 39 13.45 -20.24 -11.28
N GLN A 40 13.46 -19.04 -10.72
CA GLN A 40 14.54 -18.07 -10.92
C GLN A 40 15.82 -18.51 -10.20
N PHE A 41 16.97 -18.08 -10.72
CA PHE A 41 18.25 -18.21 -10.02
C PHE A 41 18.19 -17.59 -8.62
N GLY A 42 18.72 -18.30 -7.61
CA GLY A 42 18.76 -17.79 -6.23
C GLY A 42 17.39 -17.76 -5.52
N THR A 43 16.38 -18.47 -6.02
CA THR A 43 15.12 -18.64 -5.29
C THR A 43 15.27 -19.62 -4.12
N PHE A 44 14.46 -19.41 -3.07
CA PHE A 44 14.15 -20.47 -2.11
C PHE A 44 13.57 -21.68 -2.84
N PRO A 45 13.77 -22.91 -2.35
CA PRO A 45 13.17 -24.09 -2.96
C PRO A 45 11.66 -23.92 -3.16
N VAL A 46 11.21 -24.16 -4.38
CA VAL A 46 9.80 -24.09 -4.78
C VAL A 46 9.36 -25.42 -5.36
N CYS A 47 8.06 -25.70 -5.31
CA CYS A 47 7.49 -26.85 -5.99
C CYS A 47 7.73 -26.75 -7.49
N LEU A 48 8.38 -27.73 -8.13
CA LEU A 48 8.61 -27.67 -9.57
C LEU A 48 7.34 -27.85 -10.43
N GLY A 49 6.21 -28.24 -9.81
CA GLY A 49 4.91 -28.36 -10.45
C GLY A 49 4.08 -27.08 -10.43
N CYS A 50 3.95 -26.43 -9.26
CA CYS A 50 3.11 -25.24 -9.07
C CYS A 50 3.88 -23.96 -8.70
N TYR A 51 5.17 -24.07 -8.42
CA TYR A 51 6.07 -22.98 -7.98
C TYR A 51 5.75 -22.36 -6.61
N ASP A 52 4.91 -22.99 -5.80
CA ASP A 52 4.74 -22.61 -4.39
C ASP A 52 6.05 -22.76 -3.61
N ILE A 53 6.30 -21.82 -2.69
CA ILE A 53 7.45 -21.88 -1.78
C ILE A 53 7.34 -23.12 -0.88
N LEU A 54 8.42 -23.88 -0.84
CA LEU A 54 8.51 -25.08 -0.02
C LEU A 54 9.14 -24.78 1.33
N SER A 55 8.63 -25.49 2.34
CA SER A 55 9.18 -25.61 3.69
C SER A 55 9.31 -27.10 4.03
N THR A 56 9.94 -27.39 5.15
CA THR A 56 10.03 -28.75 5.70
C THR A 56 8.64 -29.39 5.88
N ASP A 57 7.62 -28.59 6.20
CA ASP A 57 6.29 -29.07 6.56
C ASP A 57 5.35 -29.27 5.35
N ASN A 58 5.60 -28.59 4.23
CA ASN A 58 4.70 -28.59 3.07
C ASN A 58 5.27 -29.32 1.83
N SER A 59 6.50 -29.85 1.93
CA SER A 59 7.23 -30.49 0.83
C SER A 59 7.22 -32.02 0.89
N LYS A 60 7.50 -32.63 -0.27
CA LYS A 60 7.82 -34.05 -0.46
C LYS A 60 8.81 -34.20 -1.60
N ALA A 61 9.63 -35.25 -1.60
CA ALA A 61 10.47 -35.57 -2.75
C ALA A 61 9.64 -36.25 -3.85
N CYS A 62 9.92 -35.96 -5.12
CA CYS A 62 9.35 -36.70 -6.23
C CYS A 62 9.82 -38.17 -6.18
N ASP A 63 8.88 -39.12 -6.22
CA ASP A 63 9.18 -40.55 -6.12
C ASP A 63 10.11 -41.06 -7.23
N LYS A 64 10.12 -40.37 -8.38
CA LYS A 64 10.92 -40.75 -9.56
C LYS A 64 12.32 -40.14 -9.51
N CYS A 65 12.41 -38.80 -9.43
CA CYS A 65 13.67 -38.08 -9.62
C CYS A 65 14.22 -37.41 -8.35
N GLY A 66 13.48 -37.37 -7.25
CA GLY A 66 13.89 -36.76 -5.98
C GLY A 66 13.73 -35.24 -5.88
N TRP A 67 13.46 -34.52 -6.96
CA TRP A 67 13.20 -33.07 -6.87
C TRP A 67 12.00 -32.76 -5.95
N PRO A 68 12.05 -31.66 -5.17
CA PRO A 68 11.03 -31.40 -4.18
C PRO A 68 9.76 -30.82 -4.83
N LEU A 69 8.61 -31.25 -4.32
CA LEU A 69 7.27 -30.85 -4.71
C LEU A 69 6.46 -30.49 -3.47
N CYS A 70 5.40 -29.70 -3.64
CA CYS A 70 4.39 -29.56 -2.59
C CYS A 70 3.60 -30.87 -2.45
N LYS A 71 2.96 -31.09 -1.30
CA LYS A 71 2.16 -32.29 -1.03
C LYS A 71 1.09 -32.56 -2.10
N ASN A 72 0.54 -31.51 -2.71
CA ASN A 72 -0.55 -31.57 -3.68
C ASN A 72 -0.08 -31.90 -5.11
N CYS A 73 1.14 -31.56 -5.50
CA CYS A 73 1.65 -31.85 -6.83
C CYS A 73 2.07 -33.31 -6.95
N LYS A 74 1.64 -33.98 -8.02
CA LYS A 74 2.02 -35.36 -8.36
C LYS A 74 3.00 -35.43 -9.54
N GLU A 75 2.95 -34.41 -10.40
CA GLU A 75 3.78 -34.30 -11.60
C GLU A 75 4.46 -32.93 -11.64
N HIS A 76 5.54 -32.85 -12.40
CA HIS A 76 6.28 -31.63 -12.69
C HIS A 76 6.94 -31.77 -14.06
N GLY A 77 7.67 -30.75 -14.49
CA GLY A 77 8.12 -30.61 -15.88
C GLY A 77 9.07 -31.71 -16.39
N GLU A 78 9.49 -31.53 -17.64
CA GLU A 78 10.35 -32.49 -18.37
C GLU A 78 11.72 -32.70 -17.73
N GLU A 79 12.17 -31.83 -16.81
CA GLU A 79 13.34 -32.05 -15.98
C GLU A 79 13.23 -33.33 -15.14
N CYS A 80 12.02 -33.78 -14.80
CA CYS A 80 11.80 -35.05 -14.11
C CYS A 80 12.40 -36.21 -14.90
N LYS A 81 11.98 -36.37 -16.16
CA LYS A 81 12.44 -37.42 -17.08
C LYS A 81 13.91 -37.23 -17.44
N PHE A 82 14.32 -35.98 -17.66
CA PHE A 82 15.72 -35.67 -17.94
C PHE A 82 16.64 -36.10 -16.79
N THR A 83 16.25 -35.82 -15.54
CA THR A 83 17.01 -36.22 -14.35
C THR A 83 17.17 -37.73 -14.28
N ILE A 84 16.09 -38.49 -14.56
CA ILE A 84 16.13 -39.97 -14.55
C ILE A 84 17.12 -40.49 -15.60
N ASN A 85 17.07 -39.94 -16.81
CA ASN A 85 17.87 -40.43 -17.94
C ASN A 85 19.36 -40.10 -17.81
N TYR A 86 19.70 -38.88 -17.35
CA TYR A 86 21.09 -38.41 -17.34
C TYR A 86 21.77 -38.58 -15.99
N ARG A 87 21.08 -38.30 -14.88
CA ARG A 87 21.70 -38.37 -13.55
C ARG A 87 21.73 -39.79 -12.98
N GLY A 88 20.67 -40.58 -13.22
CA GLY A 88 20.52 -41.94 -12.70
C GLY A 88 20.31 -42.04 -11.17
N GLU A 89 20.43 -40.93 -10.44
CA GLU A 89 20.30 -40.84 -8.98
C GLU A 89 19.25 -39.79 -8.59
N LYS A 90 18.53 -40.02 -7.47
CA LYS A 90 17.55 -39.08 -6.94
C LYS A 90 18.23 -37.82 -6.42
N VAL A 91 17.62 -36.67 -6.71
CA VAL A 91 18.02 -35.38 -6.13
C VAL A 91 17.61 -35.34 -4.66
N VAL A 92 18.48 -34.80 -3.80
CA VAL A 92 18.20 -34.58 -2.38
C VAL A 92 18.34 -33.10 -2.11
N ILE A 93 17.28 -32.48 -1.59
CA ILE A 93 17.25 -31.08 -1.13
C ILE A 93 16.59 -31.10 0.24
N SER A 94 17.37 -30.74 1.27
CA SER A 94 16.95 -30.82 2.68
C SER A 94 16.87 -29.46 3.37
N ASP A 95 17.47 -28.42 2.79
CA ASP A 95 17.41 -27.05 3.32
C ASP A 95 16.44 -26.20 2.49
N PHE A 96 15.31 -25.86 3.11
CA PHE A 96 14.25 -25.04 2.54
C PHE A 96 14.30 -23.58 3.03
N GLY A 97 15.18 -23.27 4.00
CA GLY A 97 15.29 -21.96 4.64
C GLY A 97 16.24 -21.01 3.92
N LEU A 98 16.97 -21.47 2.90
CA LEU A 98 17.92 -20.69 2.13
C LEU A 98 17.75 -20.93 0.62
N PRO A 99 18.12 -19.94 -0.23
CA PRO A 99 18.24 -20.14 -1.67
C PRO A 99 19.12 -21.35 -2.02
N HIS A 100 18.62 -22.23 -2.88
CA HIS A 100 19.34 -23.45 -3.20
C HIS A 100 19.98 -23.39 -4.60
N PRO A 101 21.32 -23.47 -4.72
CA PRO A 101 22.02 -23.22 -5.97
C PRO A 101 21.71 -24.23 -7.07
N THR A 102 21.23 -25.44 -6.75
CA THR A 102 20.86 -26.44 -7.77
C THR A 102 19.65 -26.01 -8.61
N TYR A 103 18.81 -25.08 -8.15
CA TYR A 103 17.66 -24.61 -8.94
C TYR A 103 18.08 -23.88 -10.22
N LYS A 104 19.35 -23.44 -10.31
CA LYS A 104 19.93 -22.81 -11.50
C LYS A 104 19.90 -23.67 -12.76
N CYS A 105 19.81 -24.99 -12.61
CA CYS A 105 19.79 -25.90 -13.76
C CYS A 105 18.40 -26.17 -14.33
N ILE A 106 17.31 -25.85 -13.63
CA ILE A 106 15.97 -26.35 -13.99
C ILE A 106 15.53 -25.87 -15.37
N CYS A 107 15.61 -24.56 -15.65
CA CYS A 107 15.25 -24.03 -16.96
C CYS A 107 16.18 -24.54 -18.08
N VAL A 108 17.48 -24.67 -17.79
CA VAL A 108 18.46 -25.19 -18.75
C VAL A 108 18.14 -26.63 -19.12
N VAL A 109 17.80 -27.46 -18.14
CA VAL A 109 17.45 -28.86 -18.35
C VAL A 109 16.11 -29.01 -19.05
N ARG A 110 15.11 -28.19 -18.70
CA ARG A 110 13.84 -28.14 -19.44
C ARG A 110 14.07 -27.75 -20.90
N ALA A 111 15.00 -26.83 -21.18
CA ALA A 111 15.39 -26.49 -22.55
C ALA A 111 16.00 -27.68 -23.30
N LEU A 112 16.98 -28.35 -22.69
CA LEU A 112 17.61 -29.52 -23.30
C LEU A 112 16.61 -30.65 -23.53
N ALA A 113 15.63 -30.82 -22.62
CA ALA A 113 14.57 -31.80 -22.79
C ALA A 113 13.66 -31.51 -24.00
N LEU A 114 13.44 -30.23 -24.35
CA LEU A 114 12.68 -29.85 -25.56
C LEU A 114 13.32 -30.42 -26.83
N ARG A 115 14.64 -30.58 -26.89
CA ARG A 115 15.32 -31.15 -28.07
C ARG A 115 14.73 -32.49 -28.49
N LYS A 116 14.22 -33.28 -27.53
CA LYS A 116 13.57 -34.57 -27.79
C LYS A 116 12.04 -34.48 -27.74
N SER A 117 11.47 -33.70 -26.82
CA SER A 117 10.01 -33.66 -26.62
C SER A 117 9.27 -32.73 -27.59
N ASP A 118 9.90 -31.65 -28.04
CA ASP A 118 9.37 -30.71 -29.04
C ASP A 118 10.52 -30.02 -29.81
N PRO A 119 11.06 -30.66 -30.86
CA PRO A 119 12.19 -30.13 -31.64
C PRO A 119 11.90 -28.76 -32.28
N ASN A 120 10.63 -28.46 -32.58
CA ASN A 120 10.23 -27.17 -33.14
C ASN A 120 10.29 -26.07 -32.08
N ALA A 121 9.79 -26.33 -30.86
CA ALA A 121 9.94 -25.40 -29.73
C ALA A 121 11.42 -25.21 -29.36
N TYR A 122 12.22 -26.28 -29.41
CA TYR A 122 13.66 -26.20 -29.20
C TYR A 122 14.32 -25.28 -30.23
N GLN A 123 14.01 -25.43 -31.52
CA GLN A 123 14.59 -24.57 -32.55
C GLN A 123 14.15 -23.12 -32.39
N LYS A 124 12.88 -22.86 -32.00
CA LYS A 124 12.41 -21.51 -31.68
C LYS A 124 13.20 -20.90 -30.52
N LEU A 125 13.42 -21.66 -29.44
CA LEU A 125 14.24 -21.24 -28.31
C LEU A 125 15.67 -20.89 -28.77
N MET A 126 16.29 -21.77 -29.57
CA MET A 126 17.67 -21.59 -30.04
C MET A 126 17.85 -20.44 -31.06
N ASN A 127 16.75 -19.92 -31.60
CA ASN A 127 16.69 -18.76 -32.49
C ASN A 127 16.40 -17.44 -31.74
N LEU A 128 16.14 -17.50 -30.42
CA LEU A 128 16.01 -16.31 -29.59
C LEU A 128 17.35 -15.59 -29.48
N GLN A 129 17.29 -14.27 -29.44
CA GLN A 129 18.46 -13.44 -29.21
C GLN A 129 18.86 -13.56 -27.73
N GLY A 130 20.15 -13.81 -27.48
CA GLY A 130 20.69 -13.70 -26.14
C GLY A 130 22.12 -13.20 -26.11
N ASN A 131 22.60 -12.88 -24.90
CA ASN A 131 23.94 -12.33 -24.67
C ASN A 131 25.01 -13.43 -24.76
N TYR A 132 24.91 -14.30 -25.76
CA TYR A 132 25.93 -15.27 -26.12
C TYR A 132 26.48 -14.82 -27.48
N ASN A 133 27.45 -13.91 -27.49
CA ASN A 133 28.27 -13.76 -28.70
C ASN A 133 29.36 -14.83 -28.63
N GLU A 134 29.73 -15.44 -29.76
CA GLU A 134 30.78 -16.49 -29.80
C GLU A 134 32.13 -16.01 -29.21
N ASN A 135 32.30 -14.69 -29.03
CA ASN A 135 33.47 -14.03 -28.44
C ASN A 135 33.26 -13.46 -27.02
N ILE A 136 32.06 -13.57 -26.44
CA ILE A 136 31.71 -13.04 -25.11
C ILE A 136 30.80 -14.05 -24.38
N ALA A 137 31.31 -15.25 -24.11
CA ALA A 137 30.77 -16.05 -23.02
C ALA A 137 31.36 -15.49 -21.73
N THR A 138 30.52 -15.01 -20.81
CA THR A 138 31.00 -14.63 -19.47
C THR A 138 31.44 -15.89 -18.73
N GLU A 139 32.44 -15.78 -17.84
CA GLU A 139 32.88 -16.88 -16.97
C GLU A 139 31.69 -17.51 -16.21
N GLU A 140 30.69 -16.70 -15.87
CA GLU A 140 29.46 -17.11 -15.21
C GLU A 140 28.61 -18.10 -16.03
N PHE A 141 28.47 -17.92 -17.36
CA PHE A 141 27.65 -18.81 -18.18
C PHE A 141 28.33 -20.16 -18.38
N ALA A 142 29.66 -20.12 -18.52
CA ALA A 142 30.47 -21.33 -18.55
C ALA A 142 30.38 -22.07 -17.22
N GLU A 143 30.36 -21.38 -16.07
CA GLU A 143 30.21 -22.00 -14.76
C GLU A 143 28.87 -22.75 -14.62
N VAL A 144 27.76 -22.13 -15.03
CA VAL A 144 26.43 -22.79 -15.01
C VAL A 144 26.41 -23.98 -15.96
N ALA A 145 26.95 -23.85 -17.17
CA ALA A 145 26.99 -24.93 -18.14
C ALA A 145 27.82 -26.13 -17.63
N ASN A 146 29.00 -25.87 -17.07
CA ASN A 146 29.86 -26.87 -16.45
C ASN A 146 29.19 -27.52 -15.23
N PHE A 147 28.49 -26.73 -14.41
CA PHE A 147 27.68 -27.26 -13.32
C PHE A 147 26.61 -28.23 -13.82
N VAL A 148 25.86 -27.86 -14.87
CA VAL A 148 24.82 -28.73 -15.46
C VAL A 148 25.42 -30.03 -15.98
N LYS A 149 26.53 -29.98 -16.75
CA LYS A 149 27.20 -31.20 -17.24
C LYS A 149 27.64 -32.12 -16.10
N ARG A 150 28.28 -31.56 -15.06
CA ARG A 150 28.74 -32.33 -13.91
C ARG A 150 27.59 -32.89 -13.08
N PHE A 151 26.57 -32.08 -12.81
CA PHE A 151 25.43 -32.47 -11.96
C PHE A 151 24.57 -33.56 -12.60
N PHE A 152 24.44 -33.55 -13.92
CA PHE A 152 23.66 -34.55 -14.68
C PHE A 152 24.53 -35.58 -15.42
N LYS A 153 25.85 -35.61 -15.23
CA LYS A 153 26.77 -36.55 -15.91
C LYS A 153 26.59 -36.56 -17.44
N ILE A 154 26.44 -35.38 -18.05
CA ILE A 154 26.18 -35.24 -19.50
C ILE A 154 27.51 -35.26 -20.27
N GLU A 155 27.68 -36.23 -21.17
CA GLU A 155 28.88 -36.34 -22.03
C GLU A 155 28.59 -35.97 -23.49
N ASP A 156 27.37 -36.21 -23.95
CA ASP A 156 26.91 -36.16 -25.35
C ASP A 156 26.39 -34.78 -25.81
N ILE A 157 26.29 -33.80 -24.91
CA ILE A 157 25.87 -32.43 -25.22
C ILE A 157 27.07 -31.49 -25.10
N ASP A 158 27.32 -30.69 -26.14
CA ASP A 158 28.40 -29.70 -26.15
C ASP A 158 28.17 -28.63 -25.07
N VAL A 159 29.21 -28.29 -24.32
CA VAL A 159 29.14 -27.21 -23.33
C VAL A 159 28.75 -25.88 -23.98
N LYS A 160 29.15 -25.63 -25.24
CA LYS A 160 28.76 -24.43 -25.99
C LYS A 160 27.25 -24.34 -26.22
N GLU A 161 26.58 -25.47 -26.46
CA GLU A 161 25.11 -25.54 -26.61
C GLU A 161 24.44 -25.13 -25.29
N ILE A 162 24.94 -25.65 -24.17
CA ILE A 162 24.42 -25.32 -22.83
C ILE A 162 24.70 -23.85 -22.48
N THR A 163 25.91 -23.34 -22.78
CA THR A 163 26.28 -21.93 -22.58
C THR A 163 25.37 -21.00 -23.40
N LYS A 164 25.04 -21.36 -24.64
CA LYS A 164 24.08 -20.63 -25.46
C LYS A 164 22.68 -20.60 -24.82
N ILE A 165 22.19 -21.74 -24.33
CA ILE A 165 20.91 -21.81 -23.61
C ILE A 165 20.93 -20.92 -22.36
N VAL A 166 22.00 -20.95 -21.56
CA VAL A 166 22.15 -20.09 -20.38
C VAL A 166 22.10 -18.61 -20.77
N GLY A 167 22.82 -18.23 -21.83
CA GLY A 167 22.80 -16.85 -22.35
C GLY A 167 21.41 -16.41 -22.81
N ILE A 168 20.68 -17.26 -23.55
CA ILE A 168 19.29 -17.00 -23.96
C ILE A 168 18.37 -16.86 -22.74
N LEU A 169 18.47 -17.78 -21.79
CA LEU A 169 17.64 -17.75 -20.58
C LEU A 169 17.90 -16.50 -19.76
N GLN A 170 19.15 -16.04 -19.63
CA GLN A 170 19.44 -14.82 -18.87
C GLN A 170 18.92 -13.53 -19.53
N THR A 171 18.86 -13.47 -20.87
CA THR A 171 18.43 -12.27 -21.60
C THR A 171 16.96 -12.24 -21.98
N SER A 172 16.34 -13.41 -22.14
CA SER A 172 14.95 -13.55 -22.61
C SER A 172 14.00 -13.98 -21.49
N GLN A 173 14.40 -13.77 -20.24
CA GLN A 173 13.60 -14.06 -19.05
C GLN A 173 12.42 -13.06 -18.92
N LEU A 174 11.20 -13.54 -19.12
CA LEU A 174 9.99 -12.89 -18.62
C LEU A 174 9.68 -13.48 -17.24
N LEU A 175 9.79 -12.66 -16.19
CA LEU A 175 9.38 -13.05 -14.84
C LEU A 175 7.85 -13.12 -14.77
N VAL A 176 7.30 -14.33 -14.87
CA VAL A 176 5.89 -14.59 -14.58
C VAL A 176 5.76 -14.71 -13.06
N ARG A 177 5.35 -13.62 -12.41
CA ARG A 177 5.00 -13.65 -10.99
C ARG A 177 3.68 -14.41 -10.83
N ILE A 178 3.70 -15.56 -10.15
CA ILE A 178 2.48 -16.19 -9.65
C ILE A 178 1.96 -15.32 -8.51
N ALA A 179 1.04 -14.43 -8.87
CA ALA A 179 0.19 -13.57 -8.04
C ALA A 179 0.61 -13.37 -6.56
N SER A 180 1.61 -12.52 -6.35
CA SER A 180 1.47 -11.39 -5.43
C SER A 180 1.38 -10.11 -6.27
N VAL A 181 0.24 -9.44 -6.20
CA VAL A 181 -0.02 -8.17 -6.90
C VAL A 181 0.57 -7.09 -6.03
N ASP A 182 1.89 -7.00 -6.05
CA ASP A 182 2.58 -5.83 -5.57
C ASP A 182 3.13 -5.11 -6.79
N MET A 183 2.34 -4.15 -7.28
CA MET A 183 2.81 -3.13 -8.20
C MET A 183 3.77 -2.21 -7.44
N SER A 184 4.93 -2.73 -7.05
CA SER A 184 6.09 -1.88 -6.85
C SER A 184 6.50 -1.38 -8.25
N GLU A 185 5.92 -0.24 -8.61
CA GLU A 185 6.31 0.60 -9.72
C GLU A 185 7.84 0.63 -9.83
N GLN A 186 8.32 -0.09 -10.84
CA GLN A 186 9.74 -0.21 -11.15
C GLN A 186 10.26 1.18 -11.53
N GLU A 187 11.45 1.51 -11.05
CA GLU A 187 12.21 2.68 -11.47
C GLU A 187 12.69 2.46 -12.93
N ILE A 188 11.77 2.55 -13.90
CA ILE A 188 12.04 2.24 -15.32
C ILE A 188 11.87 3.47 -16.20
N CYS A 189 12.71 3.57 -17.22
CA CYS A 189 12.71 4.68 -18.15
C CYS A 189 11.39 4.73 -18.92
N ALA A 190 10.69 5.86 -18.91
CA ALA A 190 9.43 6.04 -19.65
C ALA A 190 9.55 5.98 -21.18
N VAL A 191 10.74 5.76 -21.72
CA VAL A 191 10.98 5.59 -23.17
C VAL A 191 11.36 4.15 -23.51
N CYS A 192 12.31 3.56 -22.79
CA CYS A 192 12.87 2.25 -23.13
C CYS A 192 12.60 1.14 -22.11
N ASN A 193 11.92 1.45 -21.00
CA ASN A 193 11.63 0.54 -19.89
C ASN A 193 12.85 -0.11 -19.20
N ALA A 194 14.07 0.30 -19.55
CA ALA A 194 15.27 -0.08 -18.82
C ALA A 194 15.27 0.55 -17.41
N PRO A 195 15.95 -0.06 -16.41
CA PRO A 195 16.15 0.56 -15.11
C PRO A 195 16.68 2.00 -15.23
N ALA A 196 16.10 2.91 -14.48
CA ALA A 196 16.29 4.35 -14.62
C ALA A 196 16.31 5.01 -13.24
N GLN A 197 17.33 5.82 -12.99
CA GLN A 197 17.47 6.53 -11.72
C GLN A 197 17.16 8.04 -11.84
N GLN A 198 17.12 8.60 -13.05
CA GLN A 198 16.91 10.04 -13.25
C GLN A 198 15.41 10.37 -13.30
N LYS A 199 14.89 11.08 -12.29
CA LYS A 199 13.49 11.52 -12.24
C LYS A 199 13.29 12.85 -12.99
N CYS A 200 12.12 13.09 -13.62
CA CYS A 200 11.75 14.42 -14.14
C CYS A 200 11.93 15.42 -12.99
N SER A 201 12.71 16.49 -13.21
CA SER A 201 12.99 17.47 -12.16
C SER A 201 11.75 18.21 -11.66
N ALA A 202 10.68 18.28 -12.46
CA ALA A 202 9.42 18.89 -12.10
C ALA A 202 8.45 17.92 -11.38
N CYS A 203 7.96 16.83 -12.00
CA CYS A 203 6.97 15.95 -11.34
C CYS A 203 7.59 14.96 -10.35
N LYS A 204 8.86 14.58 -10.53
CA LYS A 204 9.51 13.45 -9.82
C LYS A 204 8.84 12.07 -9.99
N ILE A 205 7.74 11.97 -10.76
CA ILE A 205 6.99 10.72 -11.02
C ILE A 205 7.66 9.88 -12.12
N ILE A 206 8.08 10.52 -13.21
CA ILE A 206 8.61 9.81 -14.39
C ILE A 206 10.12 9.67 -14.32
N PHE A 207 10.62 8.47 -14.63
CA PHE A 207 12.05 8.15 -14.67
C PHE A 207 12.58 8.08 -16.11
N TYR A 208 13.86 8.38 -16.26
CA TYR A 208 14.61 8.31 -17.50
C TYR A 208 15.98 7.69 -17.24
N CYS A 209 16.44 6.80 -18.12
CA CYS A 209 17.81 6.28 -18.04
C CYS A 209 18.83 7.31 -18.56
N SER A 210 18.39 8.33 -19.32
CA SER A 210 19.25 9.39 -19.84
C SER A 210 18.50 10.71 -20.10
N ARG A 211 19.25 11.83 -20.13
CA ARG A 211 18.73 13.14 -20.57
C ARG A 211 18.17 13.13 -21.98
N GLN A 212 18.66 12.24 -22.86
CA GLN A 212 18.18 12.12 -24.23
C GLN A 212 16.76 11.54 -24.27
N HIS A 213 16.49 10.50 -23.47
CA HIS A 213 15.14 9.95 -23.31
C HIS A 213 14.18 10.96 -22.65
N GLN A 214 14.66 11.76 -21.70
CA GLN A 214 13.85 12.87 -21.17
C GLN A 214 13.49 13.87 -22.27
N LYS A 215 14.44 14.34 -23.07
CA LYS A 215 14.18 15.27 -24.18
C LYS A 215 13.23 14.68 -25.22
N TYR A 216 13.38 13.40 -25.56
CA TYR A 216 12.52 12.69 -26.49
C TYR A 216 11.06 12.64 -25.99
N HIS A 217 10.86 12.21 -24.75
CA HIS A 217 9.52 12.14 -24.13
C HIS A 217 8.96 13.52 -23.75
N TRP A 218 9.79 14.57 -23.68
CA TRP A 218 9.39 15.89 -23.16
C TRP A 218 8.18 16.50 -23.87
N LYS A 219 8.05 16.32 -25.20
CA LYS A 219 6.91 16.87 -25.96
C LYS A 219 5.55 16.31 -25.49
N GLU A 220 5.52 15.07 -25.03
CA GLU A 220 4.35 14.42 -24.47
C GLU A 220 4.24 14.67 -22.96
N HIS A 221 5.37 14.55 -22.27
CA HIS A 221 5.47 14.65 -20.83
C HIS A 221 5.24 16.06 -20.31
N ALA A 222 5.70 17.12 -20.99
CA ALA A 222 5.59 18.50 -20.52
C ALA A 222 4.14 18.92 -20.28
N LYS A 223 3.20 18.38 -21.07
CA LYS A 223 1.75 18.58 -20.89
C LYS A 223 1.23 18.00 -19.57
N LYS A 224 2.02 17.14 -18.92
CA LYS A 224 1.69 16.36 -17.71
C LYS A 224 2.72 16.49 -16.55
N CYS A 225 3.97 16.96 -16.77
CA CYS A 225 5.10 16.89 -15.80
C CYS A 225 4.97 17.87 -14.62
N LYS A 226 4.04 18.82 -14.61
CA LYS A 226 3.74 19.57 -13.40
C LYS A 226 2.26 19.40 -13.12
N ALA A 227 1.93 18.66 -12.07
CA ALA A 227 0.55 18.52 -11.60
C ALA A 227 0.19 19.71 -10.70
N PHE A 228 1.17 20.21 -9.95
CA PHE A 228 0.98 21.22 -8.93
C PHE A 228 2.21 22.12 -8.74
N GLU A 229 2.01 23.23 -8.04
CA GLU A 229 3.07 24.11 -7.59
C GLU A 229 2.74 24.71 -6.23
N ILE A 230 3.77 25.15 -5.51
CA ILE A 230 3.61 25.81 -4.22
C ILE A 230 3.06 27.22 -4.46
N ALA A 231 1.97 27.54 -3.78
CA ALA A 231 1.44 28.88 -3.59
C ALA A 231 1.46 29.21 -2.09
N GLU A 232 1.17 30.46 -1.74
CA GLU A 232 1.16 30.92 -0.36
C GLU A 232 0.07 31.98 -0.18
N ASP A 233 -0.68 31.88 0.92
CA ASP A 233 -1.65 32.88 1.36
C ASP A 233 -1.70 33.00 2.89
N ASP A 234 -2.41 34.01 3.39
CA ASP A 234 -2.47 34.34 4.82
C ASP A 234 -3.32 33.36 5.66
N VAL A 235 -4.12 32.50 5.03
CA VAL A 235 -5.07 31.61 5.72
C VAL A 235 -4.44 30.25 5.98
N VAL A 236 -3.85 29.63 4.96
CA VAL A 236 -3.29 28.28 5.04
C VAL A 236 -1.77 28.25 4.91
N GLY A 237 -1.14 29.39 4.63
CA GLY A 237 0.29 29.48 4.40
C GLY A 237 0.69 28.83 3.08
N ARG A 238 1.87 28.19 3.06
CA ARG A 238 2.37 27.47 1.88
C ARG A 238 1.55 26.21 1.62
N HIS A 239 0.99 26.10 0.43
CA HIS A 239 0.13 25.00 0.01
C HIS A 239 0.31 24.68 -1.47
N TYR A 240 -0.32 23.61 -1.97
CA TYR A 240 -0.29 23.26 -3.39
C TYR A 240 -1.54 23.72 -4.13
N ILE A 241 -1.33 24.30 -5.32
CA ILE A 241 -2.37 24.52 -6.31
C ILE A 241 -2.11 23.70 -7.58
N ALA A 242 -3.16 23.27 -8.26
CA ALA A 242 -3.05 22.52 -9.49
C ALA A 242 -2.61 23.40 -10.67
N THR A 243 -1.58 23.00 -11.40
CA THR A 243 -1.07 23.77 -12.57
C THR A 243 -1.79 23.42 -13.88
N ARG A 244 -2.62 22.37 -13.83
CA ARG A 244 -3.48 21.88 -14.91
C ARG A 244 -4.68 21.14 -14.34
N LYS A 245 -5.64 20.78 -15.19
CA LYS A 245 -6.69 19.85 -14.80
C LYS A 245 -6.08 18.48 -14.45
N LEU A 246 -6.44 17.96 -13.28
CA LEU A 246 -6.05 16.63 -12.78
C LEU A 246 -7.27 15.71 -12.83
N LYS A 247 -7.07 14.47 -13.27
CA LYS A 247 -8.16 13.49 -13.37
C LYS A 247 -8.22 12.68 -12.10
N GLN A 248 -9.42 12.37 -11.61
CA GLN A 248 -9.61 11.38 -10.55
C GLN A 248 -8.78 10.10 -10.80
N GLY A 249 -8.15 9.60 -9.75
CA GLY A 249 -7.25 8.44 -9.78
C GLY A 249 -5.81 8.74 -10.25
N GLU A 250 -5.48 9.97 -10.63
CA GLU A 250 -4.13 10.34 -11.04
C GLU A 250 -3.18 10.40 -9.83
N ILE A 251 -2.07 9.66 -9.89
CA ILE A 251 -0.98 9.78 -8.93
C ILE A 251 -0.24 11.08 -9.23
N ILE A 252 -0.22 12.00 -8.27
CA ILE A 252 0.44 13.30 -8.40
C ILE A 252 1.71 13.37 -7.57
N VAL A 253 1.81 12.63 -6.46
CA VAL A 253 3.04 12.53 -5.68
C VAL A 253 3.38 11.08 -5.43
N LYS A 254 4.67 10.78 -5.58
CA LYS A 254 5.26 9.53 -5.14
C LYS A 254 6.66 9.77 -4.59
N GLU A 255 6.79 9.71 -3.28
CA GLU A 255 8.07 9.83 -2.58
C GLU A 255 8.44 8.48 -1.98
N LEU A 256 9.35 7.78 -2.66
CA LEU A 256 9.82 6.45 -2.26
C LEU A 256 10.69 6.46 -1.00
N LYS A 257 11.24 7.62 -0.65
CA LYS A 257 12.14 7.78 0.50
C LYS A 257 11.69 8.99 1.30
N ALA A 258 11.50 8.79 2.59
CA ALA A 258 11.32 9.86 3.55
C ALA A 258 12.64 10.64 3.71
N LEU A 259 12.54 11.91 4.12
CA LEU A 259 13.69 12.67 4.63
C LEU A 259 14.21 12.04 5.92
N ILE A 260 13.28 11.66 6.80
CA ILE A 260 13.54 10.98 8.07
C ILE A 260 12.45 9.95 8.31
N SER A 261 12.83 8.79 8.82
CA SER A 261 11.92 7.84 9.46
C SER A 261 12.42 7.45 10.83
N GLY A 262 11.53 7.02 11.73
CA GLY A 262 11.89 6.56 13.06
C GLY A 262 10.70 6.15 13.90
N PRO A 263 10.93 5.69 15.14
CA PRO A 263 9.87 5.27 16.03
C PRO A 263 8.94 6.44 16.41
N GLN A 264 7.69 6.10 16.76
CA GLN A 264 6.76 7.07 17.34
C GLN A 264 7.29 7.66 18.66
N PHE A 265 6.92 8.90 18.95
CA PHE A 265 7.19 9.53 20.24
C PHE A 265 6.50 8.73 21.36
N GLY A 266 7.26 8.35 22.40
CA GLY A 266 6.70 7.60 23.52
C GLY A 266 6.32 6.16 23.19
N THR A 267 7.06 5.50 22.29
CA THR A 267 6.90 4.07 22.02
C THR A 267 7.64 3.19 23.04
N PHE A 268 7.24 1.92 23.12
CA PHE A 268 8.04 0.85 23.75
C PHE A 268 9.36 0.68 22.98
N PRO A 269 10.41 0.11 23.57
CA PRO A 269 11.62 -0.17 22.82
C PRO A 269 11.33 -1.04 21.59
N VAL A 270 11.70 -0.52 20.43
CA VAL A 270 11.58 -1.19 19.14
C VAL A 270 12.97 -1.32 18.50
N CYS A 271 13.14 -2.28 17.60
CA CYS A 271 14.36 -2.34 16.83
C CYS A 271 14.48 -1.08 15.98
N LEU A 272 15.56 -0.33 16.12
CA LEU A 272 15.74 0.90 15.33
C LEU A 272 15.95 0.63 13.82
N GLY A 273 16.23 -0.61 13.42
CA GLY A 273 16.36 -1.01 12.02
C GLY A 273 15.05 -1.39 11.34
N CYS A 274 14.17 -2.14 12.02
CA CYS A 274 12.91 -2.63 11.43
C CYS A 274 11.62 -2.19 12.15
N TYR A 275 11.75 -1.49 13.27
CA TYR A 275 10.66 -1.03 14.16
C TYR A 275 9.84 -2.13 14.85
N ASP A 276 10.25 -3.40 14.76
CA ASP A 276 9.64 -4.48 15.52
C ASP A 276 9.79 -4.27 17.03
N ILE A 277 8.74 -4.57 17.80
CA ILE A 277 8.76 -4.54 19.27
C ILE A 277 9.87 -5.43 19.82
N LEU A 278 10.64 -4.88 20.74
CA LEU A 278 11.68 -5.61 21.44
C LEU A 278 11.23 -6.09 22.81
N SER A 279 11.80 -7.22 23.21
CA SER A 279 11.75 -7.80 24.54
C SER A 279 13.16 -8.21 24.96
N ALA A 280 13.31 -8.63 26.22
CA ALA A 280 14.58 -9.18 26.70
C ALA A 280 15.06 -10.39 25.87
N ASP A 281 14.14 -11.18 25.33
CA ASP A 281 14.46 -12.45 24.64
C ASP A 281 14.81 -12.27 23.16
N ASN A 282 14.30 -11.22 22.52
CA ASN A 282 14.45 -10.98 21.09
C ASN A 282 15.42 -9.84 20.75
N SER A 283 15.90 -9.11 21.76
CA SER A 283 16.80 -7.96 21.58
C SER A 283 18.28 -8.33 21.72
N LYS A 284 19.12 -7.50 21.10
CA LYS A 284 20.58 -7.46 21.29
C LYS A 284 21.02 -6.00 21.25
N ALA A 285 22.02 -5.63 22.05
CA ALA A 285 22.63 -4.30 21.96
C ALA A 285 23.45 -4.19 20.67
N CYS A 286 23.40 -3.04 20.01
CA CYS A 286 24.28 -2.73 18.89
C CYS A 286 25.74 -2.69 19.36
N ASP A 287 26.62 -3.41 18.67
CA ASP A 287 28.04 -3.53 19.06
C ASP A 287 28.78 -2.19 19.05
N LYS A 288 28.29 -1.22 18.30
CA LYS A 288 28.89 0.12 18.18
C LYS A 288 28.33 1.07 19.23
N CYS A 289 27.04 1.39 19.15
CA CYS A 289 26.40 2.47 19.91
C CYS A 289 25.59 2.01 21.13
N GLY A 290 25.31 0.71 21.28
CA GLY A 290 24.53 0.14 22.38
C GLY A 290 23.01 0.18 22.24
N TRP A 291 22.45 0.91 21.26
CA TRP A 291 21.00 0.88 21.02
C TRP A 291 20.48 -0.54 20.76
N PRO A 292 19.29 -0.91 21.27
CA PRO A 292 18.80 -2.27 21.16
C PRO A 292 18.22 -2.52 19.74
N LEU A 293 18.54 -3.69 19.19
CA LEU A 293 18.13 -4.18 17.89
C LEU A 293 17.52 -5.57 18.02
N CYS A 294 16.73 -6.00 17.04
CA CYS A 294 16.37 -7.41 16.93
C CYS A 294 17.59 -8.23 16.48
N LYS A 295 17.53 -9.56 16.64
CA LYS A 295 18.65 -10.46 16.29
C LYS A 295 19.07 -10.38 14.81
N ASN A 296 18.15 -10.04 13.92
CA ASN A 296 18.37 -10.03 12.46
C ASN A 296 18.97 -8.71 11.97
N CYS A 297 18.65 -7.58 12.62
CA CYS A 297 19.18 -6.28 12.22
C CYS A 297 20.64 -6.12 12.64
N LYS A 298 21.42 -5.44 11.80
CA LYS A 298 22.82 -5.08 12.05
C LYS A 298 23.06 -3.59 11.83
N ASP A 299 22.39 -3.03 10.83
CA ASP A 299 22.29 -1.60 10.59
C ASP A 299 20.95 -1.08 11.10
N HIS A 300 20.96 0.18 11.54
CA HIS A 300 19.79 0.87 12.03
C HIS A 300 19.79 2.37 11.73
N GLY A 301 20.71 2.85 10.89
CA GLY A 301 20.67 4.22 10.38
C GLY A 301 21.55 5.21 11.13
N GLU A 302 21.33 6.49 10.79
CA GLU A 302 22.23 7.61 11.09
C GLU A 302 22.40 7.90 12.58
N GLU A 303 21.42 7.54 13.41
CA GLU A 303 21.53 7.70 14.86
C GLU A 303 22.63 6.83 15.47
N CYS A 304 23.02 5.74 14.80
CA CYS A 304 24.12 4.89 15.25
C CYS A 304 25.42 5.70 15.31
N GLU A 305 25.79 6.28 14.18
CA GLU A 305 26.99 7.09 14.00
C GLU A 305 26.91 8.37 14.83
N PHE A 306 25.73 9.00 14.89
CA PHE A 306 25.49 10.16 15.75
C PHE A 306 25.77 9.83 17.23
N THR A 307 25.27 8.69 17.72
CA THR A 307 25.47 8.26 19.11
C THR A 307 26.94 8.03 19.42
N ILE A 308 27.69 7.40 18.50
CA ILE A 308 29.13 7.16 18.65
C ILE A 308 29.89 8.49 18.79
N ASN A 309 29.57 9.47 17.95
CA ASN A 309 30.29 10.74 17.89
C ASN A 309 29.99 11.68 19.06
N TYR A 310 28.76 11.68 19.58
CA TYR A 310 28.33 12.66 20.58
C TYR A 310 28.22 12.09 22.01
N ARG A 311 27.75 10.84 22.18
CA ARG A 311 27.44 10.32 23.52
C ARG A 311 28.68 9.92 24.33
N GLY A 312 29.70 9.38 23.65
CA GLY A 312 30.95 8.90 24.25
C GLY A 312 30.84 7.59 25.06
N GLU A 313 29.64 7.02 25.18
CA GLU A 313 29.36 5.74 25.85
C GLU A 313 28.20 5.00 25.17
N LYS A 314 28.18 3.67 25.30
CA LYS A 314 27.11 2.83 24.75
C LYS A 314 25.79 3.04 25.48
N VAL A 315 24.70 3.14 24.73
CA VAL A 315 23.34 3.22 25.28
C VAL A 315 23.00 1.87 25.93
N VAL A 316 22.29 1.92 27.05
CA VAL A 316 21.80 0.73 27.77
C VAL A 316 20.30 0.88 27.95
N ILE A 317 19.53 -0.05 27.38
CA ILE A 317 18.09 -0.16 27.55
C ILE A 317 17.81 -1.58 28.04
N SER A 318 17.24 -1.69 29.24
CA SER A 318 16.95 -2.98 29.89
C SER A 318 15.48 -3.20 30.20
N ASP A 319 14.68 -2.13 30.22
CA ASP A 319 13.23 -2.21 30.41
C ASP A 319 12.53 -2.11 29.04
N PHE A 320 11.80 -3.17 28.71
CA PHE A 320 11.03 -3.34 27.49
C PHE A 320 9.51 -3.34 27.76
N GLY A 321 9.11 -3.32 29.02
CA GLY A 321 7.71 -3.45 29.43
C GLY A 321 6.93 -2.14 29.41
N LEU A 322 7.61 -1.00 29.25
CA LEU A 322 7.03 0.34 29.26
C LEU A 322 7.60 1.21 28.13
N PRO A 323 6.86 2.24 27.67
CA PRO A 323 7.39 3.27 26.81
C PRO A 323 8.67 3.88 27.36
N HIS A 324 9.75 3.88 26.56
CA HIS A 324 11.05 4.34 27.05
C HIS A 324 11.32 5.80 26.64
N PRO A 325 11.52 6.75 27.58
CA PRO A 325 11.66 8.18 27.27
C PRO A 325 12.76 8.50 26.28
N THR A 326 13.87 7.74 26.31
CA THR A 326 14.99 7.94 25.37
C THR A 326 14.61 7.71 23.91
N TYR A 327 13.56 6.97 23.59
CA TYR A 327 13.13 6.80 22.18
C TYR A 327 12.61 8.11 21.57
N LYS A 328 12.20 9.08 22.40
CA LYS A 328 11.77 10.42 21.94
C LYS A 328 12.88 11.18 21.20
N CYS A 329 14.16 10.83 21.40
CA CYS A 329 15.25 11.51 20.70
C CYS A 329 15.54 10.96 19.31
N ILE A 330 15.11 9.75 18.96
CA ILE A 330 15.63 9.02 17.78
C ILE A 330 15.40 9.81 16.49
N CYS A 331 14.17 10.24 16.21
CA CYS A 331 13.87 11.04 15.01
C CYS A 331 14.64 12.36 14.99
N VAL A 332 14.82 12.99 16.16
CA VAL A 332 15.57 14.25 16.30
C VAL A 332 17.05 14.05 15.96
N VAL A 333 17.68 12.99 16.48
CA VAL A 333 19.10 12.73 16.18
C VAL A 333 19.32 12.25 14.76
N ARG A 334 18.39 11.48 14.17
CA ARG A 334 18.44 11.16 12.75
C ARG A 334 18.38 12.43 11.90
N ALA A 335 17.51 13.38 12.25
CA ALA A 335 17.43 14.68 11.60
C ALA A 335 18.74 15.49 11.74
N LEU A 336 19.33 15.55 12.94
CA LEU A 336 20.60 16.24 13.15
C LEU A 336 21.76 15.59 12.39
N ALA A 337 21.77 14.26 12.29
CA ALA A 337 22.80 13.53 11.56
C ALA A 337 22.82 13.86 10.05
N LEU A 338 21.65 14.20 9.46
CA LEU A 338 21.57 14.65 8.07
C LEU A 338 22.44 15.88 7.79
N ARG A 339 22.76 16.72 8.79
CA ARG A 339 23.67 17.87 8.60
C ARG A 339 25.00 17.45 7.98
N LYS A 340 25.47 16.24 8.28
CA LYS A 340 26.71 15.68 7.76
C LYS A 340 26.47 14.65 6.66
N SER A 341 25.50 13.75 6.81
CA SER A 341 25.29 12.64 5.87
C SER A 341 24.56 13.07 4.59
N ASP A 342 23.59 13.99 4.68
CA ASP A 342 22.87 14.55 3.52
C ASP A 342 22.41 16.01 3.80
N PRO A 343 23.31 17.00 3.60
CA PRO A 343 22.99 18.40 3.86
C PRO A 343 21.80 18.93 3.04
N ASN A 344 21.53 18.35 1.87
CA ASN A 344 20.39 18.74 1.04
C ASN A 344 19.08 18.26 1.65
N ALA A 345 19.02 17.02 2.14
CA ALA A 345 17.86 16.51 2.88
C ALA A 345 17.63 17.30 4.17
N TYR A 346 18.71 17.64 4.89
CA TYR A 346 18.62 18.51 6.06
C TYR A 346 18.03 19.87 5.73
N GLN A 347 18.50 20.53 4.66
CA GLN A 347 17.97 21.84 4.25
C GLN A 347 16.47 21.76 3.90
N LYS A 348 16.04 20.71 3.21
CA LYS A 348 14.62 20.47 2.91
C LYS A 348 13.80 20.31 4.19
N LEU A 349 14.26 19.48 5.11
CA LEU A 349 13.62 19.29 6.41
C LEU A 349 13.48 20.62 7.16
N MET A 350 14.56 21.41 7.24
CA MET A 350 14.58 22.69 7.95
C MET A 350 13.73 23.79 7.29
N ASN A 351 13.31 23.60 6.04
CA ASN A 351 12.37 24.47 5.34
C ASN A 351 10.89 24.13 5.62
N LEU A 352 10.59 22.98 6.23
CA LEU A 352 9.23 22.59 6.60
C LEU A 352 8.70 23.43 7.76
N GLN A 353 7.37 23.51 7.88
CA GLN A 353 6.72 24.21 8.98
C GLN A 353 6.94 23.45 10.29
N GLY A 354 7.44 24.13 11.31
CA GLY A 354 7.60 23.58 12.66
C GLY A 354 6.72 24.26 13.72
N ASN A 355 5.94 25.30 13.34
CA ASN A 355 5.30 26.27 14.23
C ASN A 355 6.20 26.74 15.38
N TYR A 356 7.51 26.73 15.13
CA TYR A 356 8.50 27.31 16.02
C TYR A 356 8.57 28.80 15.70
N ASN A 357 7.78 29.60 16.42
CA ASN A 357 8.06 31.02 16.60
C ASN A 357 8.58 31.20 18.03
N GLU A 358 9.40 32.22 18.27
CA GLU A 358 10.00 32.48 19.59
C GLU A 358 8.94 32.62 20.70
N ASP A 359 7.70 32.96 20.36
CA ASP A 359 6.54 33.06 21.26
C ASP A 359 5.71 31.77 21.42
N ILE A 360 5.92 30.76 20.56
CA ILE A 360 5.06 29.56 20.43
C ILE A 360 5.84 28.25 20.65
N ALA A 361 7.16 28.32 20.89
CA ALA A 361 7.93 27.13 21.29
C ALA A 361 7.30 26.56 22.57
N THR A 362 6.64 25.40 22.44
CA THR A 362 6.00 24.77 23.60
C THR A 362 7.10 24.37 24.58
N GLU A 363 6.80 24.49 25.88
CA GLU A 363 7.69 24.03 26.95
C GLU A 363 8.15 22.58 26.69
N GLU A 364 7.24 21.74 26.18
CA GLU A 364 7.51 20.36 25.75
C GLU A 364 8.62 20.25 24.67
N PHE A 365 8.61 21.09 23.64
CA PHE A 365 9.64 21.02 22.59
C PHE A 365 11.03 21.39 23.13
N ILE A 366 11.08 22.37 24.02
CA ILE A 366 12.31 22.79 24.70
C ILE A 366 12.79 21.71 25.67
N GLU A 367 11.89 21.03 26.38
CA GLU A 367 12.24 19.91 27.24
C GLU A 367 12.88 18.75 26.46
N VAL A 368 12.29 18.37 25.32
CA VAL A 368 12.86 17.34 24.45
C VAL A 368 14.23 17.80 23.92
N ALA A 369 14.35 19.05 23.49
CA ALA A 369 15.62 19.59 23.01
C ALA A 369 16.72 19.56 24.10
N ASN A 370 16.40 19.98 25.32
CA ASN A 370 17.30 19.92 26.47
C ASN A 370 17.65 18.47 26.86
N PHE A 371 16.70 17.55 26.75
CA PHE A 371 16.98 16.12 26.92
C PHE A 371 18.00 15.63 25.89
N VAL A 372 17.80 15.94 24.60
CA VAL A 372 18.74 15.56 23.53
C VAL A 372 20.14 16.12 23.79
N LYS A 373 20.25 17.42 24.12
CA LYS A 373 21.55 18.03 24.42
C LYS A 373 22.25 17.36 25.60
N ARG A 374 21.54 17.10 26.70
CA ARG A 374 22.11 16.44 27.88
C ARG A 374 22.50 14.99 27.60
N PHE A 375 21.63 14.23 26.93
CA PHE A 375 21.83 12.81 26.68
C PHE A 375 22.99 12.53 25.71
N PHE A 376 23.19 13.42 24.73
CA PHE A 376 24.26 13.32 23.74
C PHE A 376 25.41 14.30 23.98
N LYS A 377 25.44 15.05 25.10
CA LYS A 377 26.50 16.02 25.43
C LYS A 377 26.80 17.01 24.28
N ILE A 378 25.74 17.50 23.63
CA ILE A 378 25.85 18.41 22.48
C ILE A 378 26.05 19.83 23.01
N GLU A 379 27.17 20.46 22.64
CA GLU A 379 27.49 21.85 23.01
C GLU A 379 27.38 22.81 21.82
N ASP A 380 27.62 22.31 20.61
CA ASP A 380 27.79 23.06 19.37
C ASP A 380 26.49 23.34 18.59
N ILE A 381 25.36 22.77 19.02
CA ILE A 381 24.03 22.97 18.40
C ILE A 381 23.12 23.74 19.34
N ASP A 382 22.49 24.81 18.83
CA ASP A 382 21.55 25.62 19.60
C ASP A 382 20.31 24.77 20.00
N VAL A 383 19.86 24.92 21.25
CA VAL A 383 18.62 24.31 21.73
C VAL A 383 17.42 24.72 20.88
N LYS A 384 17.43 25.96 20.36
CA LYS A 384 16.38 26.47 19.45
C LYS A 384 16.31 25.69 18.14
N GLU A 385 17.46 25.30 17.59
CA GLU A 385 17.51 24.49 16.37
C GLU A 385 16.91 23.10 16.60
N ILE A 386 17.25 22.47 17.73
CA ILE A 386 16.72 21.14 18.10
C ILE A 386 15.21 21.22 18.36
N ALA A 387 14.74 22.26 19.06
CA ALA A 387 13.32 22.47 19.31
C ALA A 387 12.53 22.70 17.99
N LYS A 388 13.12 23.41 17.02
CA LYS A 388 12.55 23.56 15.69
C LYS A 388 12.39 22.20 14.98
N ILE A 389 13.38 21.30 15.09
CA ILE A 389 13.28 19.94 14.54
C ILE A 389 12.14 19.16 15.21
N VAL A 390 11.99 19.25 16.54
CA VAL A 390 10.87 18.62 17.25
C VAL A 390 9.52 19.11 16.71
N GLY A 391 9.36 20.42 16.53
CA GLY A 391 8.16 20.99 15.92
C GLY A 391 7.90 20.52 14.49
N ILE A 392 8.96 20.43 13.65
CA ILE A 392 8.84 19.89 12.29
C ILE A 392 8.36 18.44 12.32
N LEU A 393 8.92 17.60 13.18
CA LEU A 393 8.53 16.19 13.31
C LEU A 393 7.06 16.05 13.77
N GLN A 394 6.61 16.88 14.71
CA GLN A 394 5.22 16.87 15.21
C GLN A 394 4.21 17.27 14.13
N ILE A 395 4.54 18.28 13.33
CA ILE A 395 3.61 18.82 12.31
C ILE A 395 3.60 17.98 11.05
N ASN A 396 4.77 17.49 10.61
CA ASN A 396 4.93 16.86 9.29
C ASN A 396 5.08 15.34 9.36
N GLY A 397 5.18 14.77 10.57
CA GLY A 397 5.26 13.33 10.78
C GLY A 397 3.98 12.64 10.30
N HIS A 398 4.13 11.68 9.40
CA HIS A 398 3.09 10.75 9.00
C HIS A 398 3.31 9.41 9.70
N GLU A 399 2.26 8.89 10.31
CA GLU A 399 2.24 7.49 10.76
C GLU A 399 2.19 6.57 9.54
N VAL A 400 3.18 5.69 9.46
CA VAL A 400 3.34 4.70 8.40
C VAL A 400 2.98 3.32 8.96
N PRO A 401 1.84 2.74 8.52
CA PRO A 401 1.29 1.53 9.11
C PRO A 401 1.90 0.25 8.52
N THR A 402 3.17 0.26 8.09
CA THR A 402 3.83 -0.93 7.53
C THR A 402 4.56 -1.76 8.58
N THR A 403 4.55 -1.31 9.84
CA THR A 403 5.16 -1.96 11.00
C THR A 403 4.18 -1.91 12.18
N GLU A 404 4.35 -2.80 13.16
CA GLU A 404 3.59 -2.77 14.42
C GLU A 404 4.57 -2.70 15.60
N PRO A 405 4.65 -1.58 16.33
CA PRO A 405 3.86 -0.35 16.16
C PRO A 405 4.19 0.39 14.86
N HIS A 406 3.29 1.29 14.45
CA HIS A 406 3.54 2.18 13.32
C HIS A 406 4.82 3.00 13.58
N HIS A 407 5.60 3.24 12.53
CA HIS A 407 6.70 4.20 12.59
C HIS A 407 6.26 5.56 12.04
N VAL A 408 7.06 6.59 12.26
CA VAL A 408 6.82 7.94 11.76
C VAL A 408 7.80 8.23 10.63
N ALA A 409 7.31 8.88 9.58
CA ALA A 409 8.13 9.38 8.47
C ALA A 409 7.78 10.82 8.10
N VAL A 410 8.79 11.62 7.75
CA VAL A 410 8.63 12.97 7.19
C VAL A 410 9.10 12.96 5.75
N TYR A 411 8.28 13.47 4.83
CA TYR A 411 8.61 13.57 3.41
C TYR A 411 8.80 15.03 3.00
N ASP A 412 9.37 15.29 1.83
CA ASP A 412 9.63 16.66 1.37
C ASP A 412 8.38 17.22 0.70
N ILE A 413 7.89 16.53 -0.34
CA ILE A 413 6.79 17.01 -1.17
C ILE A 413 5.45 16.86 -0.42
N ALA A 414 5.21 15.73 0.24
CA ALA A 414 3.92 15.46 0.89
C ALA A 414 3.61 16.40 2.08
N SER A 415 4.63 17.02 2.67
CA SER A 415 4.47 17.93 3.82
C SER A 415 3.92 19.32 3.47
N TYR A 416 3.73 19.63 2.19
CA TYR A 416 3.12 20.89 1.73
C TYR A 416 1.64 20.76 1.32
N PHE A 417 1.03 19.58 1.41
CA PHE A 417 -0.41 19.44 1.21
C PHE A 417 -1.13 20.03 2.39
N GLU A 418 -2.02 20.99 2.18
CA GLU A 418 -2.85 21.56 3.24
C GLU A 418 -4.01 20.63 3.66
N HIS A 419 -4.68 20.99 4.76
CA HIS A 419 -5.82 20.25 5.28
C HIS A 419 -7.16 20.67 4.67
N ASN A 420 -8.01 19.68 4.34
CA ASN A 420 -9.45 19.88 4.22
C ASN A 420 -10.20 18.64 4.73
N CYS A 421 -11.27 18.80 5.50
CA CYS A 421 -12.07 17.67 6.01
C CYS A 421 -12.82 16.92 4.89
N GLN A 422 -13.02 17.54 3.73
CA GLN A 422 -13.51 16.93 2.50
C GLN A 422 -12.40 17.02 1.43
N ALA A 423 -11.30 16.32 1.69
CA ALA A 423 -10.11 16.37 0.86
C ALA A 423 -10.36 15.91 -0.59
N ASN A 424 -9.59 16.46 -1.53
CA ASN A 424 -9.61 16.06 -2.95
C ASN A 424 -8.46 15.11 -3.34
N CYS A 425 -7.53 14.83 -2.42
CA CYS A 425 -6.49 13.82 -2.57
C CYS A 425 -6.50 12.79 -1.43
N SER A 426 -6.20 11.54 -1.79
CA SER A 426 -6.04 10.41 -0.86
C SER A 426 -4.57 10.04 -0.69
N LYS A 427 -4.21 9.62 0.52
CA LYS A 427 -2.88 9.13 0.90
C LYS A 427 -2.85 7.61 0.94
N SER A 428 -1.75 7.04 0.44
CA SER A 428 -1.40 5.63 0.60
C SER A 428 0.11 5.48 0.80
N PHE A 429 0.58 4.27 1.08
CA PHE A 429 1.99 3.98 1.30
C PHE A 429 2.48 2.83 0.42
N THR A 430 3.79 2.76 0.17
CA THR A 430 4.43 1.55 -0.37
C THR A 430 4.80 0.61 0.78
N ASN A 431 5.11 -0.65 0.50
CA ASN A 431 5.55 -1.59 1.54
C ASN A 431 6.80 -1.11 2.29
N ASP A 432 7.70 -0.43 1.58
CA ASP A 432 8.94 0.13 2.15
C ASP A 432 8.74 1.49 2.85
N GLY A 433 7.49 1.92 3.06
CA GLY A 433 7.19 3.18 3.75
C GLY A 433 7.41 4.43 2.89
N GLY A 434 7.39 4.33 1.55
CA GLY A 434 7.22 5.48 0.67
C GLY A 434 5.77 5.98 0.69
N ILE A 435 5.53 7.24 0.33
CA ILE A 435 4.19 7.84 0.30
C ILE A 435 3.69 8.05 -1.14
N ILE A 436 2.41 7.75 -1.36
CA ILE A 436 1.71 7.94 -2.63
C ILE A 436 0.50 8.85 -2.38
N ILE A 437 0.42 9.97 -3.11
CA ILE A 437 -0.76 10.84 -3.12
C ILE A 437 -1.41 10.80 -4.49
N LYS A 438 -2.70 10.43 -4.50
CA LYS A 438 -3.53 10.36 -5.72
C LYS A 438 -4.76 11.24 -5.57
N THR A 439 -5.20 11.86 -6.65
CA THR A 439 -6.44 12.64 -6.68
C THR A 439 -7.64 11.72 -6.50
N ALA A 440 -8.51 12.03 -5.54
CA ALA A 440 -9.77 11.33 -5.32
C ALA A 440 -10.95 11.96 -6.07
N LEU A 441 -10.82 13.23 -6.45
CA LEU A 441 -11.77 13.98 -7.26
C LEU A 441 -11.06 14.59 -8.47
N PRO A 442 -11.79 14.97 -9.54
CA PRO A 442 -11.23 15.86 -10.57
C PRO A 442 -10.86 17.21 -9.96
N ILE A 443 -9.67 17.73 -10.26
CA ILE A 443 -9.18 19.02 -9.74
C ILE A 443 -8.93 19.96 -10.91
N SER A 444 -9.45 21.18 -10.84
CA SER A 444 -9.29 22.20 -11.88
C SER A 444 -7.96 22.94 -11.77
N LYS A 445 -7.48 23.54 -12.87
CA LYS A 445 -6.28 24.39 -12.81
C LYS A 445 -6.54 25.57 -11.86
N GLY A 446 -5.60 25.84 -10.96
CA GLY A 446 -5.66 26.89 -9.95
C GLY A 446 -6.36 26.48 -8.65
N GLU A 447 -6.97 25.29 -8.62
CA GLU A 447 -7.63 24.77 -7.42
C GLU A 447 -6.60 24.25 -6.41
N HIS A 448 -6.90 24.44 -5.13
CA HIS A 448 -6.13 23.92 -4.01
C HIS A 448 -6.10 22.39 -4.02
N ILE A 449 -4.98 21.80 -3.60
CA ILE A 449 -4.80 20.35 -3.51
C ILE A 449 -4.63 19.97 -2.05
N THR A 450 -5.58 19.20 -1.53
CA THR A 450 -5.81 19.06 -0.10
C THR A 450 -5.81 17.59 0.34
N MET A 451 -5.40 17.35 1.59
CA MET A 451 -5.45 16.05 2.25
C MET A 451 -6.24 16.14 3.57
N CYS A 452 -6.76 15.01 4.05
CA CYS A 452 -7.32 14.96 5.40
C CYS A 452 -6.21 14.58 6.40
N TYR A 453 -6.11 15.33 7.50
CA TYR A 453 -5.12 15.09 8.55
C TYR A 453 -5.71 14.36 9.77
N THR A 454 -7.04 14.27 9.82
CA THR A 454 -7.78 13.61 10.89
C THR A 454 -8.41 12.33 10.35
N ASP A 455 -8.99 11.54 11.24
CA ASP A 455 -10.05 10.63 10.82
C ASP A 455 -11.22 11.46 10.26
N PRO A 456 -11.63 11.24 9.00
CA PRO A 456 -12.70 12.01 8.39
C PRO A 456 -14.10 11.62 8.92
N LEU A 457 -14.25 10.51 9.65
CA LEU A 457 -15.51 10.04 10.22
C LEU A 457 -15.73 10.45 11.67
N TRP A 458 -14.78 11.16 12.29
CA TRP A 458 -15.03 11.85 13.56
C TRP A 458 -16.04 12.99 13.39
N GLY A 459 -16.82 13.28 14.44
CA GLY A 459 -17.67 14.48 14.49
C GLY A 459 -16.86 15.79 14.41
N VAL A 460 -17.51 16.88 14.03
CA VAL A 460 -16.85 18.18 13.74
C VAL A 460 -16.00 18.68 14.91
N THR A 461 -16.52 18.57 16.14
CA THR A 461 -15.83 18.98 17.36
C THR A 461 -14.52 18.22 17.56
N ASN A 462 -14.53 16.89 17.35
CA ASN A 462 -13.35 16.04 17.52
C ASN A 462 -12.29 16.33 16.45
N ARG A 463 -12.69 16.50 15.19
CA ARG A 463 -11.74 16.85 14.11
C ARG A 463 -11.06 18.19 14.38
N ARG A 464 -11.83 19.22 14.73
CA ARG A 464 -11.30 20.56 15.05
C ARG A 464 -10.40 20.54 16.29
N HIS A 465 -10.80 19.82 17.33
CA HIS A 465 -10.01 19.66 18.54
C HIS A 465 -8.65 19.01 18.25
N HIS A 466 -8.66 17.90 17.48
CA HIS A 466 -7.43 17.22 17.09
C HIS A 466 -6.50 18.13 16.29
N LEU A 467 -6.99 18.82 15.26
CA LEU A 467 -6.18 19.74 14.45
C LEU A 467 -5.59 20.87 15.28
N LYS A 468 -6.36 21.41 16.23
CA LYS A 468 -5.87 22.44 17.14
C LYS A 468 -4.74 21.93 18.04
N GLN A 469 -4.87 20.72 18.55
CA GLN A 469 -3.86 20.12 19.43
C GLN A 469 -2.60 19.66 18.69
N THR A 470 -2.74 19.07 17.50
CA THR A 470 -1.63 18.42 16.80
C THR A 470 -1.01 19.27 15.69
N LYS A 471 -1.78 20.21 15.12
CA LYS A 471 -1.37 21.06 13.98
C LYS A 471 -1.50 22.56 14.25
N TYR A 472 -2.02 22.94 15.43
CA TYR A 472 -2.10 24.33 15.92
C TYR A 472 -2.92 25.29 15.05
N PHE A 473 -3.97 24.80 14.39
CA PHE A 473 -4.92 25.65 13.66
C PHE A 473 -6.37 25.20 13.85
N ASP A 474 -7.30 26.12 13.63
CA ASP A 474 -8.75 25.90 13.73
C ASP A 474 -9.35 25.76 12.31
N CYS A 475 -9.71 24.54 11.88
CA CYS A 475 -10.19 24.28 10.52
C CYS A 475 -11.54 24.93 10.19
N ASN A 476 -11.58 25.78 9.16
CA ASN A 476 -12.77 26.51 8.70
C ASN A 476 -13.25 26.03 7.32
N CYS A 477 -12.96 24.80 6.89
CA CYS A 477 -13.43 24.29 5.59
C CYS A 477 -14.97 24.25 5.51
N GLU A 478 -15.52 24.18 4.30
CA GLU A 478 -16.98 24.16 4.03
C GLU A 478 -17.73 23.13 4.89
N ARG A 479 -17.15 21.93 5.03
CA ARG A 479 -17.70 20.86 5.87
C ARG A 479 -17.77 21.23 7.36
N CYS A 480 -16.78 21.95 7.88
CA CYS A 480 -16.77 22.42 9.27
C CYS A 480 -17.66 23.65 9.50
N GLN A 481 -17.93 24.43 8.44
CA GLN A 481 -18.83 25.59 8.49
C GLN A 481 -20.30 25.17 8.50
N ASP A 482 -20.65 24.10 7.78
CA ASP A 482 -22.01 23.58 7.71
C ASP A 482 -22.31 22.63 8.89
N PRO A 483 -23.21 23.00 9.84
CA PRO A 483 -23.55 22.13 10.96
C PRO A 483 -24.23 20.82 10.54
N THR A 484 -24.83 20.78 9.35
CA THR A 484 -25.44 19.56 8.82
C THR A 484 -24.43 18.64 8.12
N GLU A 485 -23.20 19.11 7.90
CA GLU A 485 -22.17 18.47 7.08
C GLU A 485 -22.72 17.99 5.73
N PHE A 486 -23.05 18.94 4.85
CA PHE A 486 -23.63 18.71 3.51
C PHE A 486 -25.02 18.05 3.55
N GLY A 487 -25.85 18.43 4.52
CA GLY A 487 -27.21 17.88 4.70
C GLY A 487 -27.24 16.42 5.19
N THR A 488 -26.09 15.83 5.52
CA THR A 488 -26.00 14.44 5.98
C THR A 488 -26.46 14.22 7.40
N HIS A 489 -26.51 15.29 8.21
CA HIS A 489 -26.87 15.30 9.62
C HIS A 489 -25.92 14.45 10.49
N PHE A 490 -24.62 14.48 10.17
CA PHE A 490 -23.60 13.62 10.77
C PHE A 490 -23.34 13.86 12.28
N ASN A 491 -23.72 15.02 12.82
CA ASN A 491 -23.69 15.33 14.26
C ASN A 491 -25.09 15.57 14.86
N SER A 492 -26.18 15.28 14.12
CA SER A 492 -27.52 15.63 14.57
C SER A 492 -28.07 14.68 15.62
N LEU A 493 -28.72 15.26 16.64
CA LEU A 493 -29.58 14.52 17.56
C LEU A 493 -31.03 14.56 17.03
N LYS A 494 -31.83 13.54 17.36
CA LYS A 494 -33.28 13.63 17.17
C LYS A 494 -33.89 14.60 18.18
N CYS A 495 -34.92 15.32 17.76
CA CYS A 495 -35.62 16.27 18.60
C CYS A 495 -36.16 15.60 19.86
N THR A 496 -35.96 16.25 21.00
CA THR A 496 -36.49 15.82 22.30
C THR A 496 -38.00 16.02 22.43
N ASN A 497 -38.61 16.80 21.54
CA ASN A 497 -40.05 16.91 21.43
C ASN A 497 -40.61 15.72 20.63
N GLY A 498 -41.29 14.79 21.31
CA GLY A 498 -41.62 13.44 20.82
C GLY A 498 -42.32 13.38 19.47
N ASP A 499 -43.22 14.32 19.16
CA ASP A 499 -44.00 14.32 17.91
C ASP A 499 -43.34 15.13 16.79
N CYS A 500 -42.21 15.80 17.06
CA CYS A 500 -41.59 16.70 16.09
C CYS A 500 -40.95 15.93 14.93
N GLY A 501 -40.20 14.87 15.23
CA GLY A 501 -39.40 14.14 14.24
C GLY A 501 -38.28 14.96 13.59
N GLY A 502 -37.98 16.17 14.07
CA GLY A 502 -36.92 17.03 13.56
C GLY A 502 -35.53 16.68 14.10
N SER A 503 -34.50 17.28 13.48
CA SER A 503 -33.10 17.17 13.91
C SER A 503 -32.68 18.40 14.73
N MET A 504 -31.85 18.20 15.76
CA MET A 504 -31.25 19.24 16.58
C MET A 504 -29.76 19.36 16.27
N LEU A 505 -29.31 20.59 16.03
CA LEU A 505 -27.93 20.97 15.75
C LEU A 505 -27.64 22.36 16.35
N PRO A 506 -26.39 22.70 16.65
CA PRO A 506 -26.02 24.06 16.96
C PRO A 506 -26.12 24.93 15.70
N SER A 507 -26.17 26.25 15.88
CA SER A 507 -26.09 27.21 14.77
C SER A 507 -24.73 27.18 14.06
N THR A 508 -23.66 26.81 14.77
CA THR A 508 -22.32 26.61 14.24
C THR A 508 -21.47 25.74 15.17
N PHE A 509 -20.50 25.00 14.61
CA PHE A 509 -19.44 24.32 15.37
C PHE A 509 -18.16 25.17 15.47
N LEU A 510 -18.12 26.33 14.81
CA LEU A 510 -16.99 27.25 14.89
C LEU A 510 -17.10 28.02 16.21
N ILE A 511 -16.23 27.70 17.16
CA ILE A 511 -16.22 28.34 18.48
C ILE A 511 -15.60 29.73 18.34
N ILE A 512 -16.39 30.76 18.64
CA ILE A 512 -15.97 32.16 18.76
C ILE A 512 -16.01 32.52 20.24
N ASP A 513 -14.93 33.11 20.77
CA ASP A 513 -14.86 33.60 22.17
C ASP A 513 -15.20 32.58 23.27
N LYS A 514 -14.88 31.30 23.05
CA LYS A 514 -15.14 30.16 23.97
C LYS A 514 -16.63 29.86 24.22
N ASN A 515 -17.56 30.54 23.56
CA ASN A 515 -18.99 30.26 23.69
C ASN A 515 -19.42 29.19 22.68
N LYS A 516 -20.04 28.10 23.19
CA LYS A 516 -20.64 27.06 22.36
C LYS A 516 -22.16 27.28 22.30
N PRO A 517 -22.77 27.37 21.11
CA PRO A 517 -24.22 27.56 20.99
C PRO A 517 -24.99 26.27 21.33
N ASP A 518 -26.20 26.47 21.86
CA ASP A 518 -27.15 25.39 22.14
C ASP A 518 -27.61 24.67 20.87
N TYR A 519 -28.05 23.42 21.04
CA TYR A 519 -28.64 22.63 19.96
C TYR A 519 -30.11 23.00 19.81
N VAL A 520 -30.49 23.48 18.64
CA VAL A 520 -31.85 23.92 18.34
C VAL A 520 -32.47 23.00 17.28
N CYS A 521 -33.68 22.51 17.55
CA CYS A 521 -34.45 21.75 16.58
C CYS A 521 -34.77 22.61 15.37
N GLN A 522 -34.39 22.15 14.18
CA GLN A 522 -34.60 22.92 12.94
C GLN A 522 -36.10 23.08 12.60
N LYS A 523 -36.96 22.18 13.10
CA LYS A 523 -38.42 22.17 12.86
C LYS A 523 -39.23 22.92 13.92
N CYS A 524 -39.22 22.46 15.18
CA CYS A 524 -40.06 23.06 16.25
C CYS A 524 -39.34 24.08 17.14
N LYS A 525 -38.06 24.35 16.89
CA LYS A 525 -37.22 25.32 17.64
C LYS A 525 -37.02 25.01 19.13
N THR A 526 -37.42 23.83 19.60
CA THR A 526 -37.02 23.33 20.93
C THR A 526 -35.50 23.39 21.04
N SER A 527 -34.98 23.90 22.16
CA SER A 527 -33.55 24.01 22.43
C SER A 527 -33.11 22.99 23.48
N LEU A 528 -31.87 22.53 23.38
CA LEU A 528 -31.18 21.72 24.38
C LEU A 528 -29.78 22.30 24.57
N SER A 529 -29.37 22.54 25.81
CA SER A 529 -28.08 23.15 26.08
C SER A 529 -26.92 22.28 25.62
N VAL A 530 -25.82 22.92 25.22
CA VAL A 530 -24.61 22.21 24.77
C VAL A 530 -24.08 21.25 25.84
N ASP A 531 -24.05 21.64 27.11
CA ASP A 531 -23.57 20.79 28.20
C ASP A 531 -24.41 19.50 28.33
N ASN A 532 -25.74 19.61 28.22
CA ASN A 532 -26.62 18.45 28.23
C ASN A 532 -26.40 17.52 27.03
N VAL A 533 -26.01 18.08 25.87
CA VAL A 533 -25.67 17.30 24.69
C VAL A 533 -24.32 16.61 24.88
N GLU A 534 -23.31 17.30 25.39
CA GLU A 534 -21.98 16.74 25.67
C GLU A 534 -22.05 15.60 26.69
N ASP A 535 -22.72 15.80 27.83
CA ASP A 535 -22.97 14.77 28.84
C ASP A 535 -23.67 13.53 28.26
N LYS A 536 -24.61 13.76 27.34
CA LYS A 536 -25.34 12.69 26.69
C LYS A 536 -24.45 11.93 25.72
N LEU A 537 -23.69 12.63 24.87
CA LEU A 537 -22.79 12.01 23.90
C LEU A 537 -21.61 11.30 24.57
N GLU A 538 -21.14 11.78 25.71
CA GLU A 538 -20.13 11.12 26.54
C GLU A 538 -20.65 9.77 27.04
N LYS A 539 -21.85 9.73 27.63
CA LYS A 539 -22.48 8.47 28.10
C LYS A 539 -22.66 7.47 26.96
N ILE A 540 -23.05 7.93 25.78
CA ILE A 540 -23.18 7.07 24.58
C ILE A 540 -21.81 6.57 24.13
N GLY A 541 -20.79 7.43 24.14
CA GLY A 541 -19.42 7.08 23.78
C GLY A 541 -18.81 6.03 24.72
N ILE A 542 -19.08 6.13 26.03
CA ILE A 542 -18.66 5.12 27.02
C ILE A 542 -19.32 3.77 26.70
N GLU A 543 -20.65 3.74 26.48
CA GLU A 543 -21.34 2.50 26.12
C GLU A 543 -20.82 1.91 24.81
N LEU A 544 -20.54 2.74 23.80
CA LEU A 544 -19.92 2.31 22.54
C LEU A 544 -18.55 1.67 22.75
N ALA A 545 -17.71 2.25 23.61
CA ALA A 545 -16.38 1.73 23.90
C ALA A 545 -16.41 0.38 24.66
N GLU A 546 -17.45 0.16 25.47
CA GLU A 546 -17.66 -1.07 26.24
C GLU A 546 -18.35 -2.18 25.45
N MET A 547 -18.81 -1.91 24.22
CA MET A 547 -19.47 -2.90 23.38
C MET A 547 -18.57 -4.11 23.12
N LYS A 548 -19.15 -5.30 23.29
CA LYS A 548 -18.49 -6.55 22.87
C LYS A 548 -18.26 -6.51 21.36
N LYS A 549 -16.98 -6.56 20.97
CA LYS A 549 -16.54 -6.59 19.56
C LYS A 549 -16.99 -7.87 18.86
N ASN A 550 -17.17 -7.79 17.54
CA ASN A 550 -17.51 -8.92 16.66
C ASN A 550 -18.85 -9.62 16.99
N ASP A 551 -19.84 -8.87 17.48
CA ASP A 551 -21.14 -9.40 17.88
C ASP A 551 -22.30 -8.64 17.21
N ILE A 552 -23.01 -9.34 16.30
CA ILE A 552 -24.11 -8.76 15.49
C ILE A 552 -25.25 -8.26 16.39
N GLU A 553 -25.64 -9.05 17.37
CA GLU A 553 -26.80 -8.74 18.22
C GLU A 553 -26.51 -7.52 19.10
N VAL A 554 -25.27 -7.40 19.58
CA VAL A 554 -24.82 -6.21 20.34
C VAL A 554 -24.86 -4.97 19.45
N CYS A 555 -24.38 -5.04 18.20
CA CYS A 555 -24.47 -3.93 17.25
C CYS A 555 -25.92 -3.52 16.98
N LYS A 556 -26.81 -4.49 16.70
CA LYS A 556 -28.23 -4.23 16.45
C LYS A 556 -28.94 -3.63 17.66
N LYS A 557 -28.64 -4.10 18.88
CA LYS A 557 -29.19 -3.53 20.12
C LYS A 557 -28.78 -2.07 20.30
N PHE A 558 -27.51 -1.74 20.07
CA PHE A 558 -27.03 -0.37 20.14
C PHE A 558 -27.75 0.54 19.12
N LEU A 559 -27.80 0.12 17.86
CA LEU A 559 -28.48 0.88 16.79
C LEU A 559 -29.96 1.09 17.12
N ASN A 560 -30.67 0.06 17.57
CA ASN A 560 -32.08 0.16 17.95
C ASN A 560 -32.29 1.11 19.14
N LYS A 561 -31.44 1.03 20.17
CA LYS A 561 -31.51 1.89 21.34
C LYS A 561 -31.31 3.37 20.98
N TYR A 562 -30.27 3.67 20.20
CA TYR A 562 -29.86 5.04 19.92
C TYR A 562 -30.51 5.66 18.69
N SER A 563 -31.14 4.86 17.83
CA SER A 563 -32.00 5.37 16.74
C SER A 563 -33.13 6.27 17.24
N LYS A 564 -33.51 6.23 18.53
CA LYS A 564 -34.52 7.11 19.13
C LYS A 564 -33.96 8.50 19.49
N GLN A 565 -32.65 8.62 19.60
CA GLN A 565 -31.97 9.80 20.16
C GLN A 565 -31.02 10.47 19.17
N LEU A 566 -30.44 9.71 18.25
CA LEU A 566 -29.47 10.16 17.27
C LEU A 566 -30.04 10.06 15.86
N HIS A 567 -29.61 10.94 14.97
CA HIS A 567 -29.89 10.81 13.55
C HIS A 567 -29.28 9.52 12.99
N ASP A 568 -29.87 8.96 11.92
CA ASP A 568 -29.43 7.68 11.35
C ASP A 568 -27.97 7.73 10.87
N ASN A 569 -27.52 8.88 10.40
CA ASN A 569 -26.14 9.15 9.98
C ASN A 569 -25.25 9.74 11.08
N HIS A 570 -25.70 9.82 12.33
CA HIS A 570 -24.83 10.34 13.41
C HIS A 570 -23.53 9.52 13.48
N TYR A 571 -22.37 10.14 13.70
CA TYR A 571 -21.06 9.46 13.66
C TYR A 571 -20.99 8.17 14.51
N TYR A 572 -21.50 8.16 15.76
CA TYR A 572 -21.62 6.92 16.54
C TYR A 572 -22.50 5.83 15.91
N MET A 573 -23.57 6.21 15.21
CA MET A 573 -24.41 5.24 14.48
C MET A 573 -23.65 4.69 13.28
N VAL A 574 -22.88 5.54 12.60
CA VAL A 574 -22.04 5.16 11.45
C VAL A 574 -20.92 4.22 11.87
N ASP A 575 -20.25 4.47 13.00
CA ASP A 575 -19.21 3.58 13.55
C ASP A 575 -19.75 2.15 13.76
N VAL A 576 -20.91 2.02 14.41
CA VAL A 576 -21.53 0.71 14.66
C VAL A 576 -22.03 0.07 13.38
N LYS A 577 -22.58 0.86 12.44
CA LYS A 577 -22.98 0.37 11.12
C LYS A 577 -21.79 -0.13 10.31
N MET A 578 -20.65 0.54 10.37
CA MET A 578 -19.43 0.08 9.72
C MET A 578 -18.97 -1.26 10.30
N ALA A 579 -18.90 -1.37 11.63
CA ALA A 579 -18.56 -2.63 12.29
C ALA A 579 -19.53 -3.75 11.90
N LEU A 580 -20.84 -3.48 11.96
CA LEU A 580 -21.89 -4.43 11.56
C LEU A 580 -21.71 -4.90 10.11
N SER A 581 -21.38 -3.98 9.19
CA SER A 581 -21.17 -4.30 7.77
C SER A 581 -20.01 -5.27 7.54
N GLN A 582 -18.97 -5.23 8.38
CA GLN A 582 -17.79 -6.08 8.26
C GLN A 582 -17.98 -7.44 8.94
N ILE A 583 -18.74 -7.50 10.05
CA ILE A 583 -18.91 -8.75 10.81
C ILE A 583 -19.96 -9.69 10.21
N ILE A 584 -20.96 -9.18 9.47
CA ILE A 584 -21.94 -10.05 8.79
C ILE A 584 -21.22 -10.91 7.75
N GLY A 585 -21.31 -12.23 7.86
CA GLY A 585 -20.62 -13.17 6.98
C GLY A 585 -19.26 -13.65 7.49
N LEU A 586 -18.82 -13.20 8.69
CA LEU A 586 -17.68 -13.77 9.41
C LEU A 586 -18.06 -14.91 10.36
N GLN A 587 -19.35 -15.23 10.50
CA GLN A 587 -19.83 -16.36 11.28
C GLN A 587 -19.42 -17.70 10.63
N ASP A 588 -19.48 -18.79 11.40
CA ASP A 588 -19.26 -20.14 10.88
C ASP A 588 -20.16 -20.42 9.68
N GLY A 589 -19.55 -20.85 8.57
CA GLY A 589 -20.23 -21.08 7.28
C GLY A 589 -20.33 -19.86 6.37
N GLY A 590 -19.86 -18.69 6.80
CA GLY A 590 -19.75 -17.47 5.98
C GLY A 590 -21.09 -16.91 5.52
N LEU A 591 -21.07 -16.11 4.45
CA LEU A 591 -22.31 -15.57 3.83
C LEU A 591 -23.33 -16.66 3.44
N PRO A 592 -22.95 -17.85 2.93
CA PRO A 592 -23.90 -18.92 2.64
C PRO A 592 -24.74 -19.39 3.86
N ALA A 593 -24.21 -19.28 5.08
CA ALA A 593 -24.92 -19.67 6.30
C ALA A 593 -25.85 -18.58 6.86
N VAL A 594 -25.80 -17.37 6.31
CA VAL A 594 -26.62 -16.22 6.73
C VAL A 594 -27.94 -16.22 5.95
N ASN A 595 -29.06 -15.79 6.56
CA ASN A 595 -30.37 -15.72 5.88
C ASN A 595 -30.48 -14.52 4.91
N ASP A 596 -31.50 -14.54 4.05
CA ASP A 596 -31.69 -13.52 3.00
C ASP A 596 -31.93 -12.11 3.57
N ASP A 597 -32.61 -11.98 4.71
CA ASP A 597 -32.87 -10.69 5.34
C ASP A 597 -31.58 -10.01 5.80
N ILE A 598 -30.67 -10.76 6.42
CA ILE A 598 -29.38 -10.25 6.89
C ILE A 598 -28.44 -9.96 5.71
N ILE A 599 -28.52 -10.74 4.62
CA ILE A 599 -27.77 -10.42 3.39
C ILE A 599 -28.26 -9.11 2.78
N ASN A 600 -29.57 -8.93 2.66
CA ASN A 600 -30.16 -7.67 2.17
C ASN A 600 -29.81 -6.50 3.08
N GLU A 601 -29.79 -6.71 4.40
CA GLU A 601 -29.32 -5.73 5.38
C GLU A 601 -27.86 -5.35 5.10
N LYS A 602 -26.95 -6.31 4.93
CA LYS A 602 -25.54 -6.05 4.61
C LYS A 602 -25.38 -5.27 3.30
N ILE A 603 -26.11 -5.64 2.24
CA ILE A 603 -26.08 -4.93 0.95
C ILE A 603 -26.53 -3.48 1.12
N SER A 604 -27.67 -3.26 1.80
CA SER A 604 -28.23 -1.94 2.06
C SER A 604 -27.29 -1.08 2.90
N LEU A 605 -26.69 -1.69 3.94
CA LEU A 605 -25.76 -1.04 4.84
C LEU A 605 -24.50 -0.57 4.12
N CYS A 606 -23.85 -1.45 3.37
CA CYS A 606 -22.63 -1.10 2.63
C CYS A 606 -22.88 0.01 1.60
N LYS A 607 -24.00 -0.04 0.87
CA LYS A 607 -24.37 1.00 -0.11
C LYS A 607 -24.60 2.36 0.54
N LYS A 608 -25.42 2.41 1.59
CA LYS A 608 -25.72 3.67 2.29
C LYS A 608 -24.48 4.28 2.94
N LEU A 609 -23.59 3.44 3.48
CA LEU A 609 -22.32 3.91 4.05
C LEU A 609 -21.40 4.46 2.97
N ASP A 610 -21.23 3.79 1.83
CA ASP A 610 -20.40 4.31 0.74
C ASP A 610 -20.97 5.61 0.16
N GLU A 611 -22.29 5.70 -0.03
CA GLU A 611 -22.97 6.94 -0.46
C GLU A 611 -22.73 8.10 0.53
N LEU A 612 -22.84 7.83 1.83
CA LEU A 612 -22.57 8.83 2.88
C LEU A 612 -21.10 9.29 2.86
N ILE A 613 -20.16 8.36 2.71
CA ILE A 613 -18.72 8.66 2.70
C ILE A 613 -18.32 9.41 1.43
N GLN A 614 -18.95 9.13 0.28
CA GLN A 614 -18.73 9.91 -0.94
C GLN A 614 -19.09 11.40 -0.76
N ILE A 615 -20.09 11.69 0.08
CA ILE A 615 -20.46 13.07 0.42
C ILE A 615 -19.47 13.66 1.44
N LEU A 616 -19.20 12.95 2.54
CA LEU A 616 -18.42 13.51 3.65
C LEU A 616 -16.90 13.53 3.41
N ALA A 617 -16.38 12.48 2.77
CA ALA A 617 -14.96 12.17 2.68
C ALA A 617 -14.64 11.37 1.39
N PRO A 618 -14.83 11.96 0.20
CA PRO A 618 -14.66 11.26 -1.08
C PRO A 618 -13.25 10.71 -1.31
N ALA A 619 -12.24 11.27 -0.63
CA ALA A 619 -10.86 10.80 -0.64
C ALA A 619 -10.56 9.61 0.28
N GLU A 620 -11.52 9.15 1.08
CA GLU A 620 -11.33 8.05 2.00
C GLU A 620 -11.45 6.69 1.30
N ASN A 621 -10.41 6.36 0.51
CA ASN A 621 -10.44 5.22 -0.39
C ASN A 621 -10.41 3.86 0.33
N ARG A 622 -9.78 3.77 1.51
CA ARG A 622 -9.69 2.50 2.25
C ARG A 622 -11.07 2.05 2.69
N ILE A 623 -11.79 2.92 3.40
CA ILE A 623 -13.13 2.60 3.91
C ILE A 623 -14.10 2.30 2.77
N ARG A 624 -14.13 3.16 1.74
CA ARG A 624 -14.99 2.95 0.57
C ARG A 624 -14.67 1.64 -0.14
N GLY A 625 -13.39 1.35 -0.36
CA GLY A 625 -12.95 0.12 -1.01
C GLY A 625 -13.35 -1.14 -0.23
N LEU A 626 -13.25 -1.10 1.10
CA LEU A 626 -13.70 -2.19 1.97
C LEU A 626 -15.22 -2.38 1.91
N LEU A 627 -16.01 -1.30 2.00
CA LEU A 627 -17.48 -1.38 1.92
C LEU A 627 -17.95 -1.96 0.58
N LEU A 628 -17.33 -1.54 -0.52
CA LEU A 628 -17.63 -2.05 -1.85
C LEU A 628 -17.22 -3.52 -2.02
N TYR A 629 -16.12 -3.92 -1.37
CA TYR A 629 -15.74 -5.33 -1.29
C TYR A 629 -16.79 -6.13 -0.50
N GLU A 630 -17.22 -5.68 0.67
CA GLU A 630 -18.26 -6.38 1.43
C GLU A 630 -19.60 -6.44 0.68
N ALA A 631 -19.95 -5.37 -0.04
CA ALA A 631 -21.13 -5.31 -0.89
C ALA A 631 -21.06 -6.33 -2.05
N HIS A 632 -19.92 -6.46 -2.73
CA HIS A 632 -19.79 -7.38 -3.87
C HIS A 632 -20.09 -8.83 -3.45
N ALA A 633 -19.55 -9.24 -2.30
CA ALA A 633 -19.67 -10.60 -1.82
C ALA A 633 -21.13 -10.92 -1.45
N ALA A 634 -21.80 -9.98 -0.78
CA ALA A 634 -23.20 -10.10 -0.42
C ALA A 634 -24.13 -10.10 -1.65
N ILE A 635 -23.90 -9.23 -2.64
CA ILE A 635 -24.68 -9.19 -3.89
C ILE A 635 -24.52 -10.49 -4.68
N ALA A 636 -23.30 -11.01 -4.79
CA ALA A 636 -23.03 -12.26 -5.49
C ALA A 636 -23.72 -13.45 -4.80
N GLU A 637 -23.67 -13.50 -3.46
CA GLU A 637 -24.38 -14.53 -2.69
C GLU A 637 -25.90 -14.43 -2.84
N TYR A 638 -26.46 -13.24 -2.72
CA TYR A 638 -27.89 -13.02 -2.94
C TYR A 638 -28.31 -13.49 -4.33
N GLY A 639 -27.55 -13.14 -5.36
CA GLY A 639 -27.80 -13.57 -6.74
C GLY A 639 -27.78 -15.09 -6.92
N ARG A 640 -26.89 -15.81 -6.21
CA ARG A 640 -26.87 -17.29 -6.24
C ARG A 640 -28.17 -17.91 -5.72
N ARG A 641 -28.89 -17.23 -4.82
CA ARG A 641 -30.15 -17.71 -4.22
C ARG A 641 -31.37 -17.45 -5.09
N GLN A 642 -31.34 -16.42 -5.93
CA GLN A 642 -32.48 -16.02 -6.78
C GLN A 642 -32.63 -16.84 -8.08
N GLY A 643 -31.77 -17.84 -8.32
CA GLY A 643 -31.80 -18.69 -9.52
C GLY A 643 -31.10 -18.09 -10.75
N GLN A 644 -30.96 -18.88 -11.82
CA GLN A 644 -30.13 -18.53 -13.00
C GLN A 644 -30.59 -17.25 -13.72
N ASP A 645 -31.90 -16.99 -13.76
CA ASP A 645 -32.50 -15.87 -14.50
C ASP A 645 -32.06 -14.50 -13.94
N GLN A 646 -31.90 -14.40 -12.61
CA GLN A 646 -31.49 -13.17 -11.94
C GLN A 646 -29.98 -13.12 -11.64
N LEU A 647 -29.32 -14.27 -11.57
CA LEU A 647 -27.90 -14.39 -11.22
C LEU A 647 -27.01 -13.52 -12.12
N LYS A 648 -27.26 -13.49 -13.43
CA LYS A 648 -26.45 -12.69 -14.37
C LYS A 648 -26.48 -11.19 -14.02
N GLY A 649 -27.66 -10.63 -13.77
CA GLY A 649 -27.81 -9.22 -13.41
C GLY A 649 -27.12 -8.89 -12.09
N MET A 650 -27.26 -9.77 -11.10
CA MET A 650 -26.61 -9.61 -9.80
C MET A 650 -25.08 -9.71 -9.89
N LEU A 651 -24.54 -10.63 -10.70
CA LEU A 651 -23.10 -10.74 -10.92
C LEU A 651 -22.51 -9.52 -11.64
N VAL A 652 -23.26 -8.88 -12.55
CA VAL A 652 -22.83 -7.62 -13.17
C VAL A 652 -22.75 -6.49 -12.13
N LEU A 653 -23.73 -6.42 -11.22
CA LEU A 653 -23.71 -5.46 -10.11
C LEU A 653 -22.56 -5.74 -9.12
N ALA A 654 -22.35 -7.01 -8.76
CA ALA A 654 -21.23 -7.42 -7.91
C ALA A 654 -19.89 -7.11 -8.57
N LYS A 655 -19.74 -7.38 -9.88
CA LYS A 655 -18.54 -7.03 -10.64
C LYS A 655 -18.23 -5.53 -10.55
N LYS A 656 -19.24 -4.67 -10.75
CA LYS A 656 -19.06 -3.21 -10.69
C LYS A 656 -18.56 -2.76 -9.31
N ALA A 657 -19.16 -3.26 -8.24
CA ALA A 657 -18.72 -2.95 -6.88
C ALA A 657 -17.28 -3.44 -6.62
N LEU A 658 -16.95 -4.65 -7.09
CA LEU A 658 -15.62 -5.22 -6.95
C LEU A 658 -14.55 -4.47 -7.77
N GLU A 659 -14.90 -4.00 -8.97
CA GLU A 659 -13.99 -3.22 -9.82
C GLU A 659 -13.65 -1.89 -9.14
N GLU A 660 -14.65 -1.19 -8.62
CA GLU A 660 -14.44 0.05 -7.89
C GLU A 660 -13.64 -0.17 -6.60
N SER A 661 -13.94 -1.23 -5.84
CA SER A 661 -13.15 -1.65 -4.68
C SER A 661 -11.67 -1.84 -5.04
N TYR A 662 -11.38 -2.59 -6.11
CA TYR A 662 -10.02 -2.77 -6.58
C TYR A 662 -9.35 -1.43 -6.95
N GLN A 663 -10.02 -0.55 -7.69
CA GLN A 663 -9.44 0.74 -8.07
C GLN A 663 -9.08 1.62 -6.85
N LEU A 664 -9.91 1.58 -5.81
CA LEU A 664 -9.68 2.33 -4.58
C LEU A 664 -8.48 1.78 -3.80
N LEU A 665 -8.33 0.45 -3.75
CA LEU A 665 -7.36 -0.23 -2.87
C LEU A 665 -6.05 -0.68 -3.55
N ARG A 666 -5.95 -0.71 -4.87
CA ARG A 666 -4.80 -1.29 -5.63
C ARG A 666 -3.40 -0.70 -5.34
N HIS A 667 -3.33 0.40 -4.60
CA HIS A 667 -2.07 1.05 -4.22
C HIS A 667 -1.74 0.93 -2.73
N GLU A 668 -2.60 0.24 -1.96
CA GLU A 668 -2.33 -0.04 -0.56
C GLU A 668 -1.24 -1.13 -0.42
N PRO A 669 -0.36 -1.04 0.60
CA PRO A 669 0.66 -2.05 0.88
C PRO A 669 0.09 -3.46 1.02
N GLU A 670 0.73 -4.47 0.43
CA GLU A 670 0.31 -5.88 0.56
C GLU A 670 0.42 -6.42 2.00
N ILE A 671 1.23 -5.77 2.84
CA ILE A 671 1.31 -6.12 4.27
C ILE A 671 0.01 -5.78 5.01
N LEU A 672 -0.71 -4.75 4.56
CA LEU A 672 -1.97 -4.29 5.14
C LEU A 672 -3.18 -5.14 4.69
N PRO A 673 -4.26 -5.20 5.49
CA PRO A 673 -5.51 -5.84 5.09
C PRO A 673 -6.06 -5.35 3.75
N GLU A 674 -6.02 -4.03 3.50
CA GLU A 674 -6.55 -3.40 2.29
C GLU A 674 -5.78 -3.82 1.03
N GLY A 675 -4.45 -3.90 1.09
CA GLY A 675 -3.65 -4.38 -0.04
C GLY A 675 -3.88 -5.86 -0.32
N LYS A 676 -4.03 -6.69 0.73
CA LYS A 676 -4.43 -8.10 0.58
C LYS A 676 -5.79 -8.23 -0.09
N ILE A 677 -6.75 -7.40 0.32
CA ILE A 677 -8.09 -7.34 -0.29
C ILE A 677 -7.99 -6.89 -1.75
N ALA A 678 -7.20 -5.89 -2.09
CA ALA A 678 -7.00 -5.46 -3.47
C ALA A 678 -6.50 -6.61 -4.37
N ARG A 679 -5.54 -7.40 -3.87
CA ARG A 679 -5.02 -8.58 -4.57
C ARG A 679 -6.10 -9.65 -4.76
N ILE A 680 -6.92 -9.90 -3.73
CA ILE A 680 -8.03 -10.86 -3.82
C ILE A 680 -9.11 -10.35 -4.77
N ALA A 681 -9.47 -9.07 -4.68
CA ALA A 681 -10.45 -8.44 -5.57
C ALA A 681 -10.04 -8.56 -7.04
N PHE A 682 -8.76 -8.36 -7.36
CA PHE A 682 -8.24 -8.58 -8.71
C PHE A 682 -8.44 -10.02 -9.21
N LYS A 683 -8.22 -11.03 -8.35
CA LYS A 683 -8.47 -12.44 -8.70
C LYS A 683 -9.97 -12.69 -8.90
N ASN A 684 -10.79 -12.25 -7.96
CA ASN A 684 -12.24 -12.43 -7.99
C ASN A 684 -12.89 -11.74 -9.22
N LEU A 685 -12.33 -10.62 -9.70
CA LEU A 685 -12.78 -9.97 -10.94
C LEU A 685 -12.67 -10.89 -12.15
N ASN A 686 -11.53 -11.58 -12.29
CA ASN A 686 -11.32 -12.53 -13.38
C ASN A 686 -12.30 -13.72 -13.30
N GLU A 687 -12.54 -14.23 -12.09
CA GLU A 687 -13.49 -15.32 -11.86
C GLU A 687 -14.93 -14.93 -12.18
N ILE A 688 -15.39 -13.77 -11.69
CA ILE A 688 -16.72 -13.24 -12.00
C ILE A 688 -16.87 -13.03 -13.52
N ASP A 689 -15.84 -12.52 -14.20
CA ASP A 689 -15.87 -12.36 -15.66
C ASP A 689 -15.99 -13.69 -16.41
N MET A 690 -15.28 -14.73 -15.95
CA MET A 690 -15.43 -16.07 -16.52
C MET A 690 -16.85 -16.62 -16.33
N ILE A 691 -17.42 -16.47 -15.12
CA ILE A 691 -18.79 -16.94 -14.82
C ILE A 691 -19.81 -16.21 -15.69
N ILE A 692 -19.71 -14.87 -15.80
CA ILE A 692 -20.62 -14.07 -16.64
C ILE A 692 -20.53 -14.50 -18.10
N ARG A 693 -19.33 -14.75 -18.64
CA ARG A 693 -19.14 -15.23 -20.02
C ARG A 693 -19.78 -16.59 -20.25
N THR A 694 -19.56 -17.54 -19.34
CA THR A 694 -20.17 -18.89 -19.40
C THR A 694 -21.69 -18.81 -19.36
N LEU A 695 -22.27 -17.98 -18.49
CA LEU A 695 -23.71 -17.75 -18.45
C LEU A 695 -24.24 -17.20 -19.78
N CYS A 696 -23.52 -16.26 -20.42
CA CYS A 696 -23.91 -15.71 -21.72
C CYS A 696 -23.84 -16.74 -22.87
N GLN A 697 -22.83 -17.61 -22.88
CA GLN A 697 -22.69 -18.67 -23.87
C GLN A 697 -23.81 -19.72 -23.73
N ASN A 698 -24.18 -20.06 -22.50
CA ASN A 698 -25.28 -20.99 -22.25
C ASN A 698 -26.64 -20.41 -22.68
N THR A 699 -26.87 -19.11 -22.53
CA THR A 699 -28.10 -18.47 -23.04
C THR A 699 -28.15 -18.46 -24.58
N ALA A 700 -27.00 -18.33 -25.24
CA ALA A 700 -26.90 -18.31 -26.71
C ALA A 700 -27.03 -19.70 -27.37
N ASN A 701 -26.82 -20.78 -26.62
CA ASN A 701 -26.99 -22.17 -27.09
C ASN A 701 -28.41 -22.73 -26.86
N ILE A 702 -29.30 -21.96 -26.20
CA ILE A 702 -30.69 -22.34 -25.89
C ILE A 702 -31.70 -21.57 -26.75
N LEU A 703 -31.25 -20.52 -27.46
CA LEU A 703 -31.98 -19.78 -28.49
C LEU A 703 -31.57 -20.28 -29.88
#